data_AF-A0A345DDL4-F1
#
_entry.id   AF-A0A345DDL4-F1
#
_cell.length_a   1.000
_cell.length_b   1.000
_cell.length_c   1.000
_cell.angle_alpha   90.00
_cell.angle_beta   90.00
_cell.angle_gamma   90.00
#
_symmetry.space_group_name_H-M   'P 1'
#
loop_
_entity.id
_entity.type
_entity.pdbx_description
1 polymer ?
#
loop_
_entity_poly.entity_id
_entity_poly.type
_entity_poly.pdbx_seq_one_letter_code
_entity_poly.pdbx_strand_id
1 'polypeptide(L)'
;MATKGQASGSAKKVTTPTQAADEPGGQTVKASAVAPKKVASAKVAPVVKSISPKKPAVTKPSTAKAVTPSTAVAKPVAAKPVAAKPVAAKPVAAKPVAAKPVAAKPVAAKPAAAKPAAAKPTARVESRAHVASEQSTTAQAASPLEEMQSMFKEFSQSNQLMGVWQQFTDKLANMSGLGMGLPGGNPSPNLFGNMGGQAADFAKMVSPEDLQRLQSEYMREMATLWQSYIQQQGFEITDKRFSSAAWRSNAWANYLAQSYLINARLMLEMAECVNADAKTKTRVRFAIMQWVDSLAPSNFFVTNPDAQQKLIDTQGESLKMGINNFLTDLQKGRISQTDETAFEIGVNVARSDGAVIFENEYFQLLQYTPLTEQVSERPLLIVPPCINKYYIMDLQPDNSLVRHAVEAGNTVYLVSWRNADESMAQITWDDYVEDVVIRAIHVVQDASGQEQINVLGFCVGGTLLSTALAVLKARGESCVASLTLLTALLDFSDNGVLDAYVDEQQVAMREQSMAKGGVVQGKELANAFATLRPNDLVWNYVVSNYLKGEQPTAFDLLYWNSDSTNLPGPMFCWYLRNTYLENRLVNKGDVICCGEKIDLSSIDVPTYILSCREDHIVPWTAAFRSQQALSGNKRFVLAASGHIAGVINSAKKNKRNFWINPTADLAGSSETWLESAEERPGSWWNDWTAWLKANAGADVKAPNKLGTSKYKPIEVAPGRYVKARAA
;
A
#
# COMPACT_ATOMS: atom_id res chain seq x y z
N MET A 1 -43.28 2.32 27.75
CA MET A 1 -44.73 2.56 27.86
C MET A 1 -44.95 4.01 27.41
N ALA A 2 -45.50 4.25 26.22
CA ALA A 2 -46.95 4.40 25.94
C ALA A 2 -47.48 5.78 26.44
N THR A 3 -48.16 6.63 25.65
CA THR A 3 -48.76 6.45 24.30
C THR A 3 -49.28 7.77 23.69
N LYS A 4 -49.39 7.82 22.33
CA LYS A 4 -50.36 8.59 21.49
C LYS A 4 -50.29 10.15 21.50
N GLY A 5 -50.68 10.88 20.44
CA GLY A 5 -51.05 10.49 19.07
C GLY A 5 -52.37 11.12 18.53
N GLN A 6 -52.41 11.41 17.22
CA GLN A 6 -53.57 11.82 16.37
C GLN A 6 -54.08 13.28 16.44
N ALA A 7 -54.80 13.86 15.45
CA ALA A 7 -54.81 13.81 13.96
C ALA A 7 -56.05 14.57 13.39
N SER A 8 -56.16 14.70 12.05
CA SER A 8 -57.28 15.23 11.22
C SER A 8 -57.42 16.77 11.17
N GLY A 9 -57.89 17.40 10.07
CA GLY A 9 -58.26 16.97 8.71
C GLY A 9 -58.14 18.20 7.77
N SER A 10 -58.73 18.35 6.57
CA SER A 10 -59.40 17.48 5.58
C SER A 10 -59.45 18.26 4.24
N ALA A 11 -59.55 17.58 3.10
CA ALA A 11 -59.35 18.19 1.77
C ALA A 11 -60.60 18.86 1.14
N LYS A 12 -60.37 19.77 0.17
CA LYS A 12 -61.27 19.99 -0.98
C LYS A 12 -60.57 20.67 -2.19
N LYS A 13 -60.70 20.05 -3.38
CA LYS A 13 -60.48 20.67 -4.71
C LYS A 13 -61.61 21.66 -5.04
N VAL A 14 -61.41 22.57 -6.02
CA VAL A 14 -62.25 22.69 -7.26
C VAL A 14 -61.87 23.91 -8.16
N THR A 15 -61.75 23.65 -9.48
CA THR A 15 -61.83 24.51 -10.70
C THR A 15 -60.93 25.73 -10.99
N THR A 16 -60.33 25.69 -12.19
CA THR A 16 -59.97 26.80 -13.12
C THR A 16 -61.19 27.37 -13.87
N PRO A 17 -61.05 28.56 -14.50
CA PRO A 17 -61.25 28.63 -15.96
C PRO A 17 -60.22 29.54 -16.71
N THR A 18 -60.43 29.78 -18.00
CA THR A 18 -59.44 30.15 -19.04
C THR A 18 -59.77 31.48 -19.76
N GLN A 19 -58.84 31.98 -20.61
CA GLN A 19 -58.96 33.03 -21.66
C GLN A 19 -58.79 34.50 -21.18
N ALA A 20 -57.83 35.30 -21.68
CA ALA A 20 -57.62 35.93 -23.01
C ALA A 20 -58.46 37.24 -23.17
N ALA A 21 -58.03 38.35 -23.79
CA ALA A 21 -56.79 38.75 -24.49
C ALA A 21 -56.63 40.31 -24.51
N ASP A 22 -55.68 40.79 -25.32
CA ASP A 22 -55.55 42.12 -25.96
C ASP A 22 -54.68 43.25 -25.34
N GLU A 23 -54.16 44.03 -26.29
CA GLU A 23 -52.97 44.89 -26.30
C GLU A 23 -53.37 46.39 -26.34
N PRO A 24 -52.46 47.41 -26.36
CA PRO A 24 -51.69 47.72 -27.57
C PRO A 24 -50.31 48.38 -27.37
N GLY A 25 -49.40 48.24 -28.35
CA GLY A 25 -48.19 49.09 -28.36
C GLY A 25 -47.13 48.85 -29.45
N GLY A 26 -47.50 48.48 -30.67
CA GLY A 26 -46.52 48.10 -31.70
C GLY A 26 -45.89 49.26 -32.50
N GLN A 27 -44.68 49.03 -33.02
CA GLN A 27 -44.31 49.36 -34.41
C GLN A 27 -43.12 48.55 -34.92
N THR A 28 -43.33 47.82 -36.02
CA THR A 28 -42.30 47.21 -36.90
C THR A 28 -42.03 48.18 -38.07
N VAL A 29 -40.95 48.14 -38.87
CA VAL A 29 -40.62 47.14 -39.92
C VAL A 29 -39.19 47.37 -40.47
N LYS A 30 -38.61 46.29 -41.03
CA LYS A 30 -37.39 46.11 -41.88
C LYS A 30 -37.04 47.24 -42.89
N ALA A 31 -35.74 47.44 -43.21
CA ALA A 31 -35.11 46.95 -44.48
C ALA A 31 -33.69 47.52 -44.83
N SER A 32 -32.85 46.62 -45.36
CA SER A 32 -31.65 46.70 -46.23
C SER A 32 -30.89 48.00 -46.61
N ALA A 33 -29.55 47.89 -46.43
CA ALA A 33 -28.45 48.09 -47.40
C ALA A 33 -28.14 49.45 -48.08
N VAL A 34 -26.87 49.90 -47.98
CA VAL A 34 -25.97 50.37 -49.07
C VAL A 34 -24.50 50.20 -48.61
N ALA A 35 -23.57 49.89 -49.54
CA ALA A 35 -22.13 49.72 -49.29
C ALA A 35 -21.30 51.00 -49.58
N PRO A 36 -19.99 50.99 -49.31
CA PRO A 36 -19.06 51.37 -50.39
C PRO A 36 -17.86 50.42 -50.60
N LYS A 37 -17.04 50.73 -51.61
CA LYS A 37 -16.13 49.83 -52.33
C LYS A 37 -14.69 49.76 -51.81
N LYS A 38 -14.03 48.67 -52.22
CA LYS A 38 -12.58 48.41 -52.23
C LYS A 38 -11.71 49.59 -52.69
N VAL A 39 -10.52 49.71 -52.09
CA VAL A 39 -9.25 50.04 -52.78
C VAL A 39 -8.17 49.07 -52.23
N ALA A 40 -7.17 48.72 -53.06
CA ALA A 40 -6.12 47.73 -52.73
C ALA A 40 -4.73 48.39 -52.61
N SER A 41 -3.77 47.74 -51.93
CA SER A 41 -2.38 47.59 -52.44
C SER A 41 -1.42 46.79 -51.54
N ALA A 42 -0.50 46.09 -52.23
CA ALA A 42 0.88 45.73 -51.88
C ALA A 42 1.23 44.81 -50.68
N LYS A 43 2.02 43.77 -51.01
CA LYS A 43 2.78 42.89 -50.11
C LYS A 43 4.16 43.51 -49.80
N VAL A 44 4.70 43.27 -48.60
CA VAL A 44 6.15 43.10 -48.36
C VAL A 44 6.33 41.96 -47.33
N ALA A 45 7.38 41.15 -47.50
CA ALA A 45 7.65 39.96 -46.68
C ALA A 45 8.70 40.23 -45.57
N PRO A 46 8.85 39.29 -44.61
CA PRO A 46 10.15 38.98 -44.05
C PRO A 46 10.65 37.58 -44.47
N VAL A 47 11.96 37.46 -44.66
CA VAL A 47 12.62 36.27 -45.18
C VAL A 47 12.90 35.26 -44.06
N VAL A 48 12.45 34.01 -44.25
CA VAL A 48 12.91 32.85 -43.47
C VAL A 48 13.96 32.10 -44.29
N LYS A 49 15.13 31.81 -43.70
CA LYS A 49 16.09 30.85 -44.24
C LYS A 49 16.05 29.56 -43.41
N SER A 50 15.72 28.45 -44.08
CA SER A 50 15.88 27.10 -43.56
C SER A 50 17.30 26.57 -43.79
N ILE A 51 17.72 25.58 -42.99
CA ILE A 51 18.63 24.48 -43.34
C ILE A 51 18.51 23.42 -42.21
N SER A 52 18.41 22.15 -42.61
CA SER A 52 18.45 20.96 -41.73
C SER A 52 19.54 19.99 -42.27
N PRO A 53 19.74 18.79 -41.70
CA PRO A 53 20.70 18.52 -40.62
C PRO A 53 21.87 17.62 -41.06
N LYS A 54 22.93 17.49 -40.25
CA LYS A 54 23.98 16.46 -40.42
C LYS A 54 24.53 15.91 -39.09
N LYS A 55 24.81 14.60 -39.10
CA LYS A 55 25.50 13.76 -38.10
C LYS A 55 25.99 12.49 -38.85
N PRO A 56 26.90 11.64 -38.34
CA PRO A 56 28.08 11.85 -37.49
C PRO A 56 29.40 11.55 -38.25
N ALA A 57 30.55 11.71 -37.59
CA ALA A 57 31.79 10.98 -37.94
C ALA A 57 32.52 10.55 -36.66
N VAL A 58 33.15 9.36 -36.70
CA VAL A 58 33.83 8.71 -35.57
C VAL A 58 35.34 8.73 -35.79
N THR A 59 36.12 9.01 -34.75
CA THR A 59 37.53 8.55 -34.63
C THR A 59 37.97 8.42 -33.18
N LYS A 60 38.85 7.43 -32.94
CA LYS A 60 39.51 7.04 -31.68
C LYS A 60 40.83 6.35 -32.10
N PRO A 61 41.82 6.10 -31.21
CA PRO A 61 42.39 6.92 -30.14
C PRO A 61 43.89 7.25 -30.42
N SER A 62 44.56 8.00 -29.54
CA SER A 62 46.04 7.96 -29.42
C SER A 62 46.49 8.16 -27.97
N THR A 63 47.67 7.63 -27.64
CA THR A 63 48.18 7.42 -26.27
C THR A 63 49.27 8.40 -25.86
N ALA A 64 49.28 8.82 -24.60
CA ALA A 64 50.45 9.42 -23.93
C ALA A 64 50.43 9.12 -22.42
N LYS A 65 51.63 9.04 -21.80
CA LYS A 65 51.85 8.52 -20.44
C LYS A 65 51.73 9.58 -19.33
N ALA A 66 51.64 9.08 -18.09
CA ALA A 66 51.49 9.84 -16.85
C ALA A 66 52.72 10.67 -16.43
N VAL A 67 52.48 11.72 -15.64
CA VAL A 67 53.45 12.38 -14.74
C VAL A 67 52.73 12.74 -13.43
N THR A 68 53.36 12.43 -12.30
CA THR A 68 52.93 12.78 -10.93
C THR A 68 53.52 14.12 -10.47
N PRO A 69 52.86 14.85 -9.56
CA PRO A 69 53.51 15.82 -8.69
C PRO A 69 53.57 15.36 -7.23
N SER A 70 54.70 15.64 -6.57
CA SER A 70 54.98 15.26 -5.17
C SER A 70 55.05 16.48 -4.26
N THR A 71 54.43 16.36 -3.07
CA THR A 71 54.80 16.97 -1.77
C THR A 71 55.08 18.48 -1.65
N ALA A 72 54.31 19.13 -0.76
CA ALA A 72 54.84 20.05 0.25
C ALA A 72 54.03 19.93 1.56
N VAL A 73 54.69 19.94 2.72
CA VAL A 73 54.08 19.73 4.04
C VAL A 73 54.30 20.97 4.92
N ALA A 74 53.26 21.43 5.62
CA ALA A 74 53.37 22.42 6.69
C ALA A 74 52.51 22.02 7.90
N LYS A 75 53.08 22.11 9.11
CA LYS A 75 52.43 21.77 10.39
C LYS A 75 51.68 22.97 10.98
N PRO A 76 50.55 22.77 11.67
CA PRO A 76 50.07 23.65 12.74
C PRO A 76 50.56 23.20 14.12
N VAL A 77 50.57 24.13 15.07
CA VAL A 77 51.15 24.00 16.42
C VAL A 77 50.12 23.49 17.44
N ALA A 78 50.55 22.66 18.38
CA ALA A 78 49.72 22.17 19.47
C ALA A 78 49.55 23.20 20.60
N ALA A 79 48.31 23.44 21.03
CA ALA A 79 47.97 24.20 22.24
C ALA A 79 47.38 23.26 23.32
N LYS A 80 47.88 23.33 24.55
CA LYS A 80 47.39 22.55 25.69
C LYS A 80 46.17 23.22 26.35
N PRO A 81 45.11 22.47 26.68
CA PRO A 81 44.16 22.86 27.74
C PRO A 81 44.63 22.37 29.11
N VAL A 82 44.34 23.15 30.15
CA VAL A 82 44.68 22.84 31.55
C VAL A 82 43.65 21.90 32.17
N ALA A 83 44.10 20.87 32.88
CA ALA A 83 43.21 19.92 33.57
C ALA A 83 42.76 20.46 34.93
N ALA A 84 41.45 20.63 35.12
CA ALA A 84 40.83 20.82 36.43
C ALA A 84 40.28 19.48 36.95
N LYS A 85 40.55 19.16 38.23
CA LYS A 85 40.01 17.97 38.90
C LYS A 85 38.54 18.18 39.33
N PRO A 86 37.67 17.17 39.15
CA PRO A 86 36.53 16.94 40.02
C PRO A 86 36.81 15.84 41.06
N VAL A 87 36.06 15.86 42.15
CA VAL A 87 36.23 15.01 43.34
C VAL A 87 35.55 13.64 43.15
N ALA A 88 36.12 12.59 43.74
CA ALA A 88 35.56 11.25 43.72
C ALA A 88 34.27 11.14 44.57
N ALA A 89 33.20 10.61 43.98
CA ALA A 89 32.02 10.11 44.69
C ALA A 89 31.93 8.59 44.48
N LYS A 90 31.72 7.84 45.58
CA LYS A 90 31.65 6.37 45.56
C LYS A 90 30.34 5.89 44.93
N PRO A 91 30.33 4.84 44.08
CA PRO A 91 29.11 4.13 43.74
C PRO A 91 28.60 3.36 44.97
N VAL A 92 27.33 3.54 45.31
CA VAL A 92 26.64 2.71 46.32
C VAL A 92 26.23 1.39 45.68
N ALA A 93 26.63 0.27 46.26
CA ALA A 93 26.29 -1.06 45.75
C ALA A 93 24.84 -1.43 46.06
N ALA A 94 24.01 -1.56 45.03
CA ALA A 94 22.72 -2.23 45.11
C ALA A 94 22.90 -3.76 44.94
N LYS A 95 22.33 -4.55 45.84
CA LYS A 95 22.43 -6.02 45.83
C LYS A 95 21.61 -6.63 44.68
N PRO A 96 22.14 -7.59 43.90
CA PRO A 96 21.32 -8.45 43.05
C PRO A 96 20.52 -9.43 43.93
N VAL A 97 19.21 -9.56 43.67
CA VAL A 97 18.37 -10.62 44.26
C VAL A 97 18.56 -11.89 43.44
N ALA A 98 18.91 -13.00 44.10
CA ALA A 98 19.20 -14.26 43.43
C ALA A 98 17.92 -15.04 43.09
N ALA A 99 17.77 -15.43 41.82
CA ALA A 99 16.86 -16.50 41.39
C ALA A 99 17.68 -17.78 41.14
N LYS A 100 17.24 -18.91 41.69
CA LYS A 100 17.93 -20.21 41.57
C LYS A 100 17.74 -20.82 40.17
N PRO A 101 18.78 -21.39 39.54
CA PRO A 101 18.62 -22.17 38.31
C PRO A 101 18.13 -23.59 38.61
N VAL A 102 17.24 -24.12 37.76
CA VAL A 102 16.84 -25.54 37.76
C VAL A 102 17.72 -26.28 36.75
N ALA A 103 18.36 -27.38 37.17
CA ALA A 103 19.33 -28.11 36.36
C ALA A 103 18.66 -29.15 35.45
N ALA A 104 19.02 -29.14 34.15
CA ALA A 104 18.75 -30.22 33.21
C ALA A 104 20.02 -31.08 33.02
N LYS A 105 19.87 -32.41 33.01
CA LYS A 105 20.98 -33.36 32.86
C LYS A 105 21.45 -33.49 31.41
N PRO A 106 22.76 -33.62 31.12
CA PRO A 106 23.25 -33.97 29.79
C PRO A 106 23.19 -35.49 29.56
N VAL A 107 22.83 -35.91 28.35
CA VAL A 107 22.98 -37.29 27.87
C VAL A 107 24.07 -37.31 26.80
N ALA A 108 25.13 -38.08 27.02
CA ALA A 108 26.27 -38.16 26.11
C ALA A 108 26.02 -39.17 24.97
N ALA A 109 26.23 -38.74 23.73
CA ALA A 109 26.29 -39.65 22.59
C ALA A 109 27.65 -40.35 22.53
N LYS A 110 27.66 -41.65 22.21
CA LYS A 110 28.87 -42.48 22.09
C LYS A 110 29.02 -42.95 20.63
N PRO A 111 30.20 -42.84 19.99
CA PRO A 111 30.36 -43.14 18.57
C PRO A 111 30.53 -44.65 18.32
N ALA A 112 30.09 -45.10 17.13
CA ALA A 112 30.38 -46.44 16.61
C ALA A 112 30.96 -46.33 15.19
N ALA A 113 32.15 -46.90 14.99
CA ALA A 113 32.83 -46.96 13.69
C ALA A 113 32.66 -48.35 13.06
N ALA A 114 32.68 -48.42 11.73
CA ALA A 114 32.39 -49.63 10.95
C ALA A 114 33.59 -50.58 10.79
N LYS A 115 33.32 -51.86 10.50
CA LYS A 115 34.07 -52.74 9.56
C LYS A 115 33.22 -53.99 9.18
N PRO A 116 33.59 -54.76 8.12
CA PRO A 116 32.61 -55.37 7.20
C PRO A 116 32.43 -56.89 7.33
N ALA A 117 31.46 -57.45 6.60
CA ALA A 117 31.28 -58.89 6.39
C ALA A 117 31.30 -59.26 4.89
N ALA A 118 31.95 -60.38 4.57
CA ALA A 118 32.14 -60.90 3.20
C ALA A 118 31.08 -61.94 2.80
N ALA A 119 31.16 -62.49 1.58
CA ALA A 119 30.07 -63.22 0.92
C ALA A 119 30.19 -64.76 0.89
N LYS A 120 29.01 -65.43 0.88
CA LYS A 120 28.69 -66.78 0.32
C LYS A 120 29.30 -68.03 1.03
N PRO A 121 28.80 -69.28 0.77
CA PRO A 121 27.60 -69.72 0.03
C PRO A 121 26.68 -70.80 0.71
N THR A 122 25.49 -71.00 0.12
CA THR A 122 24.61 -72.20 0.01
C THR A 122 24.71 -73.43 0.96
N ALA A 123 23.55 -73.87 1.48
CA ALA A 123 23.14 -75.29 1.58
C ALA A 123 21.60 -75.46 1.63
N ARG A 124 21.11 -76.67 1.33
CA ARG A 124 19.71 -77.05 0.96
C ARG A 124 19.13 -78.06 1.96
N VAL A 125 17.86 -77.92 2.39
CA VAL A 125 17.06 -79.02 2.99
C VAL A 125 15.58 -78.91 2.60
N GLU A 126 14.99 -80.06 2.29
CA GLU A 126 13.60 -80.32 1.87
C GLU A 126 12.91 -81.27 2.87
N SER A 127 11.58 -81.32 3.04
CA SER A 127 10.47 -80.40 2.71
C SER A 127 9.17 -80.91 3.36
N ARG A 128 8.08 -80.12 3.43
CA ARG A 128 6.71 -80.67 3.47
C ARG A 128 5.63 -79.66 3.09
N ALA A 129 4.61 -80.14 2.38
CA ALA A 129 3.58 -79.32 1.76
C ALA A 129 2.31 -79.19 2.62
N HIS A 130 1.59 -78.08 2.43
CA HIS A 130 0.13 -78.08 2.43
C HIS A 130 -0.38 -77.27 1.23
N VAL A 131 -1.27 -77.87 0.46
CA VAL A 131 -1.86 -77.30 -0.76
C VAL A 131 -3.19 -76.63 -0.39
N ALA A 132 -3.41 -75.40 -0.88
CA ALA A 132 -4.72 -74.77 -0.90
C ALA A 132 -4.84 -73.86 -2.14
N SER A 133 -5.51 -74.40 -3.17
CA SER A 133 -6.21 -73.73 -4.29
C SER A 133 -5.73 -72.36 -4.80
N GLU A 134 -5.25 -72.35 -6.04
CA GLU A 134 -5.15 -71.14 -6.86
C GLU A 134 -6.54 -70.58 -7.20
N GLN A 135 -6.73 -69.27 -7.02
CA GLN A 135 -7.68 -68.48 -7.82
C GLN A 135 -6.93 -67.34 -8.49
N SER A 136 -6.67 -67.51 -9.78
CA SER A 136 -6.00 -66.51 -10.62
C SER A 136 -6.96 -65.38 -10.97
N THR A 137 -6.97 -64.30 -10.18
CA THR A 137 -7.48 -63.00 -10.65
C THR A 137 -6.37 -62.24 -11.37
N THR A 138 -6.24 -62.47 -12.68
CA THR A 138 -5.48 -61.58 -13.57
C THR A 138 -6.22 -60.25 -13.67
N ALA A 139 -5.92 -59.32 -12.77
CA ALA A 139 -6.26 -57.92 -12.97
C ALA A 139 -5.49 -57.42 -14.20
N GLN A 140 -6.21 -57.12 -15.29
CA GLN A 140 -5.63 -56.41 -16.42
C GLN A 140 -5.24 -55.02 -15.92
N ALA A 141 -3.93 -54.75 -15.84
CA ALA A 141 -3.46 -53.38 -15.68
C ALA A 141 -3.93 -52.57 -16.88
N ALA A 142 -4.75 -51.55 -16.64
CA ALA A 142 -5.15 -50.61 -17.67
C ALA A 142 -3.88 -49.95 -18.25
N SER A 143 -3.92 -49.60 -19.54
CA SER A 143 -2.80 -48.86 -20.12
C SER A 143 -2.65 -47.49 -19.44
N PRO A 144 -1.44 -46.90 -19.36
CA PRO A 144 -1.26 -45.55 -18.83
C PRO A 144 -2.11 -44.49 -19.56
N LEU A 145 -2.56 -44.79 -20.79
CA LEU A 145 -3.48 -43.96 -21.55
C LEU A 145 -4.92 -44.06 -21.02
N GLU A 146 -5.37 -45.23 -20.58
CA GLU A 146 -6.68 -45.46 -19.98
C GLU A 146 -6.76 -44.92 -18.55
N GLU A 147 -5.69 -45.04 -17.75
CA GLU A 147 -5.60 -44.35 -16.45
C GLU A 147 -5.64 -42.83 -16.62
N MET A 148 -4.89 -42.26 -17.58
CA MET A 148 -5.00 -40.83 -17.91
C MET A 148 -6.39 -40.45 -18.44
N GLN A 149 -7.04 -41.29 -19.24
CA GLN A 149 -8.41 -41.03 -19.71
C GLN A 149 -9.44 -41.12 -18.58
N SER A 150 -9.25 -42.03 -17.61
CA SER A 150 -10.07 -42.11 -16.40
C SER A 150 -9.88 -40.87 -15.54
N MET A 151 -8.63 -40.50 -15.24
CA MET A 151 -8.30 -39.26 -14.53
C MET A 151 -8.83 -38.03 -15.26
N PHE A 152 -8.77 -37.97 -16.60
CA PHE A 152 -9.33 -36.87 -17.38
C PHE A 152 -10.86 -36.86 -17.34
N LYS A 153 -11.52 -38.01 -17.31
CA LYS A 153 -12.98 -38.12 -17.19
C LYS A 153 -13.46 -37.69 -15.81
N GLU A 154 -12.75 -38.08 -14.75
CA GLU A 154 -12.97 -37.59 -13.38
C GLU A 154 -12.66 -36.10 -13.25
N PHE A 155 -11.55 -35.62 -13.82
CA PHE A 155 -11.13 -34.21 -13.78
C PHE A 155 -12.05 -33.30 -14.59
N SER A 156 -12.56 -33.74 -15.74
CA SER A 156 -13.54 -32.99 -16.54
C SER A 156 -14.96 -33.04 -15.95
N GLN A 157 -15.30 -34.08 -15.19
CA GLN A 157 -16.53 -34.10 -14.38
C GLN A 157 -16.40 -33.24 -13.12
N SER A 158 -15.26 -33.24 -12.44
CA SER A 158 -15.00 -32.35 -11.28
C SER A 158 -14.86 -30.88 -11.69
N ASN A 159 -14.37 -30.61 -12.90
CA ASN A 159 -14.18 -29.27 -13.45
C ASN A 159 -15.27 -28.86 -14.45
N GLN A 160 -16.47 -29.44 -14.37
CA GLN A 160 -17.63 -28.72 -14.90
C GLN A 160 -17.73 -27.38 -14.17
N LEU A 161 -18.19 -26.33 -14.88
CA LEU A 161 -18.31 -24.98 -14.33
C LEU A 161 -19.00 -25.01 -12.95
N MET A 162 -20.17 -25.65 -12.85
CA MET A 162 -20.89 -25.86 -11.58
C MET A 162 -20.09 -26.65 -10.53
N GLY A 163 -19.21 -27.58 -10.90
CA GLY A 163 -18.36 -28.35 -9.99
C GLY A 163 -17.20 -27.54 -9.41
N VAL A 164 -16.54 -26.72 -10.23
CA VAL A 164 -15.52 -25.74 -9.75
C VAL A 164 -16.18 -24.73 -8.82
N TRP A 165 -17.38 -24.24 -9.19
CA TRP A 165 -18.15 -23.31 -8.38
C TRP A 165 -18.66 -23.93 -7.08
N GLN A 166 -19.12 -25.17 -7.12
CA GLN A 166 -19.55 -25.86 -5.91
C GLN A 166 -18.37 -26.14 -4.97
N GLN A 167 -17.19 -26.49 -5.50
CA GLN A 167 -15.97 -26.56 -4.69
C GLN A 167 -15.53 -25.19 -4.14
N PHE A 168 -15.71 -24.09 -4.88
CA PHE A 168 -15.47 -22.73 -4.39
C PHE A 168 -16.42 -22.38 -3.25
N THR A 169 -17.72 -22.60 -3.42
CA THR A 169 -18.74 -22.29 -2.41
C THR A 169 -18.65 -23.19 -1.19
N ASP A 170 -18.41 -24.48 -1.37
CA ASP A 170 -18.24 -25.43 -0.28
C ASP A 170 -16.95 -25.16 0.49
N LYS A 171 -15.89 -24.67 -0.17
CA LYS A 171 -14.67 -24.20 0.53
C LYS A 171 -14.86 -22.86 1.21
N LEU A 172 -15.61 -21.91 0.65
CA LEU A 172 -15.99 -20.67 1.36
C LEU A 172 -16.85 -20.96 2.60
N ALA A 173 -17.83 -21.85 2.46
CA ALA A 173 -18.66 -22.31 3.57
C ALA A 173 -17.81 -23.05 4.62
N ASN A 174 -16.95 -23.99 4.20
CA ASN A 174 -16.08 -24.71 5.14
C ASN A 174 -14.93 -23.84 5.70
N MET A 175 -14.50 -22.76 5.05
CA MET A 175 -13.61 -21.75 5.65
C MET A 175 -14.27 -20.97 6.79
N SER A 176 -15.61 -20.98 6.89
CA SER A 176 -16.31 -20.45 8.08
C SER A 176 -16.34 -21.45 9.25
N GLY A 177 -16.17 -22.75 9.00
CA GLY A 177 -16.16 -23.81 10.03
C GLY A 177 -14.77 -24.33 10.41
N LEU A 178 -13.84 -24.38 9.47
CA LEU A 178 -12.41 -24.59 9.71
C LEU A 178 -11.79 -23.25 10.08
N GLY A 179 -11.51 -23.08 11.37
CA GLY A 179 -10.62 -22.04 11.88
C GLY A 179 -9.17 -22.25 11.45
N MET A 180 -8.89 -22.26 10.13
CA MET A 180 -7.55 -22.07 9.58
C MET A 180 -7.13 -20.61 9.83
N GLY A 181 -6.68 -20.36 11.05
CA GLY A 181 -6.03 -19.11 11.38
C GLY A 181 -4.76 -18.95 10.56
N LEU A 182 -4.73 -17.94 9.70
CA LEU A 182 -3.50 -17.18 9.51
C LEU A 182 -3.01 -16.74 10.90
N PRO A 183 -1.70 -16.78 11.23
CA PRO A 183 -1.23 -16.68 12.61
C PRO A 183 -1.75 -15.45 13.37
N GLY A 184 -2.77 -15.67 14.23
CA GLY A 184 -3.24 -14.72 15.23
C GLY A 184 -4.07 -13.52 14.73
N GLY A 185 -5.12 -13.77 13.95
CA GLY A 185 -6.34 -12.95 13.98
C GLY A 185 -7.50 -13.82 14.46
N ASN A 186 -8.32 -13.34 15.39
CA ASN A 186 -9.57 -14.02 15.74
C ASN A 186 -10.54 -13.84 14.55
N PRO A 187 -10.97 -14.91 13.86
CA PRO A 187 -11.76 -14.74 12.64
C PRO A 187 -13.17 -14.25 12.98
N SER A 188 -13.61 -13.14 12.39
CA SER A 188 -15.02 -12.76 12.38
C SER A 188 -15.83 -13.87 11.69
N PRO A 189 -16.67 -14.65 12.40
CA PRO A 189 -17.33 -15.81 11.79
C PRO A 189 -18.33 -15.43 10.68
N ASN A 190 -18.75 -14.16 10.68
CA ASN A 190 -19.91 -13.69 9.92
C ASN A 190 -19.60 -13.24 8.48
N LEU A 191 -18.34 -13.00 8.11
CA LEU A 191 -18.00 -12.57 6.74
C LEU A 191 -18.23 -13.70 5.72
N PHE A 192 -17.85 -14.93 6.08
CA PHE A 192 -18.06 -16.12 5.26
C PHE A 192 -19.32 -16.92 5.65
N GLY A 193 -19.78 -16.81 6.91
CA GLY A 193 -20.98 -17.50 7.38
C GLY A 193 -22.26 -17.18 6.59
N ASN A 194 -22.39 -15.96 6.06
CA ASN A 194 -23.51 -15.59 5.17
C ASN A 194 -23.32 -16.01 3.70
N MET A 195 -22.12 -16.37 3.25
CA MET A 195 -21.89 -16.79 1.85
C MET A 195 -22.25 -18.25 1.58
N GLY A 196 -22.17 -19.13 2.59
CA GLY A 196 -22.49 -20.56 2.42
C GLY A 196 -23.94 -20.81 1.97
N GLY A 197 -24.89 -20.00 2.43
CA GLY A 197 -26.27 -20.03 1.94
C GLY A 197 -26.48 -19.36 0.58
N GLN A 198 -25.60 -18.41 0.21
CA GLN A 198 -25.72 -17.63 -1.02
C GLN A 198 -25.10 -18.31 -2.24
N ALA A 199 -24.36 -19.39 -2.08
CA ALA A 199 -23.81 -20.23 -3.16
C ALA A 199 -24.80 -20.50 -4.31
N ALA A 200 -25.98 -20.98 -3.95
CA ALA A 200 -27.06 -21.30 -4.89
C ALA A 200 -27.83 -20.07 -5.38
N ASP A 201 -27.73 -18.92 -4.69
CA ASP A 201 -28.27 -17.64 -5.14
C ASP A 201 -27.29 -16.92 -6.09
N PHE A 202 -25.99 -17.19 -5.95
CA PHE A 202 -24.94 -16.61 -6.78
C PHE A 202 -25.03 -17.08 -8.23
N ALA A 203 -25.28 -18.37 -8.44
CA ALA A 203 -25.55 -18.93 -9.77
C ALA A 203 -26.85 -18.38 -10.40
N LYS A 204 -27.80 -17.85 -9.60
CA LYS A 204 -29.00 -17.16 -10.09
C LYS A 204 -28.76 -15.69 -10.45
N MET A 205 -27.63 -15.12 -10.02
CA MET A 205 -27.25 -13.74 -10.37
C MET A 205 -26.56 -13.67 -11.73
N VAL A 206 -25.95 -14.74 -12.24
CA VAL A 206 -25.36 -14.78 -13.58
C VAL A 206 -26.42 -15.16 -14.60
N SER A 207 -26.47 -14.50 -15.76
CA SER A 207 -27.46 -14.83 -16.80
C SER A 207 -27.22 -16.24 -17.38
N PRO A 208 -28.27 -17.00 -17.75
CA PRO A 208 -28.10 -18.30 -18.40
C PRO A 208 -27.30 -18.22 -19.71
N GLU A 209 -27.41 -17.09 -20.44
CA GLU A 209 -26.68 -16.83 -21.67
C GLU A 209 -25.18 -16.62 -21.40
N ASP A 210 -24.81 -15.86 -20.38
CA ASP A 210 -23.42 -15.69 -19.94
C ASP A 210 -22.83 -17.00 -19.43
N LEU A 211 -23.56 -17.77 -18.63
CA LEU A 211 -23.13 -19.09 -18.17
C LEU A 211 -22.84 -20.02 -19.34
N GLN A 212 -23.71 -20.06 -20.35
CA GLN A 212 -23.52 -20.89 -21.54
C GLN A 212 -22.34 -20.40 -22.41
N ARG A 213 -22.16 -19.08 -22.56
CA ARG A 213 -21.00 -18.48 -23.25
C ARG A 213 -19.69 -18.87 -22.56
N LEU A 214 -19.58 -18.59 -21.27
CA LEU A 214 -18.39 -18.84 -20.45
C LEU A 214 -18.06 -20.33 -20.38
N GLN A 215 -19.07 -21.20 -20.27
CA GLN A 215 -18.87 -22.65 -20.36
C GLN A 215 -18.32 -23.07 -21.73
N SER A 216 -18.83 -22.49 -22.83
CA SER A 216 -18.40 -22.81 -24.19
C SER A 216 -16.98 -22.34 -24.48
N GLU A 217 -16.61 -21.17 -23.97
CA GLU A 217 -15.25 -20.61 -24.05
C GLU A 217 -14.26 -21.43 -23.22
N TYR A 218 -14.59 -21.73 -21.97
CA TYR A 218 -13.79 -22.59 -21.09
C TYR A 218 -13.51 -23.97 -21.68
N MET A 219 -14.55 -24.66 -22.18
CA MET A 219 -14.41 -25.98 -22.81
C MET A 219 -13.50 -25.94 -24.03
N ARG A 220 -13.52 -24.84 -24.81
CA ARG A 220 -12.64 -24.63 -25.96
C ARG A 220 -11.19 -24.43 -25.51
N GLU A 221 -10.93 -23.52 -24.58
CA GLU A 221 -9.57 -23.27 -24.07
C GLU A 221 -8.95 -24.52 -23.43
N MET A 222 -9.70 -25.24 -22.60
CA MET A 222 -9.25 -26.49 -21.97
C MET A 222 -8.99 -27.61 -22.98
N ALA A 223 -9.82 -27.74 -24.03
CA ALA A 223 -9.59 -28.70 -25.11
C ALA A 223 -8.34 -28.36 -25.92
N THR A 224 -8.10 -27.08 -26.23
CA THR A 224 -6.86 -26.62 -26.89
C THR A 224 -5.63 -26.89 -26.04
N LEU A 225 -5.68 -26.54 -24.74
CA LEU A 225 -4.60 -26.81 -23.78
C LEU A 225 -4.27 -28.31 -23.71
N TRP A 226 -5.29 -29.17 -23.67
CA TRP A 226 -5.11 -30.63 -23.64
C TRP A 226 -4.50 -31.18 -24.94
N GLN A 227 -4.95 -30.71 -26.11
CA GLN A 227 -4.38 -31.13 -27.40
C GLN A 227 -2.90 -30.77 -27.52
N SER A 228 -2.52 -29.54 -27.16
CA SER A 228 -1.12 -29.10 -27.20
C SER A 228 -0.25 -29.82 -26.16
N TYR A 229 -0.78 -30.16 -24.98
CA TYR A 229 -0.08 -31.01 -24.00
C TYR A 229 0.23 -32.40 -24.57
N ILE A 230 -0.76 -33.06 -25.20
CA ILE A 230 -0.55 -34.35 -25.89
C ILE A 230 0.50 -34.21 -27.00
N GLN A 231 0.49 -33.11 -27.75
CA GLN A 231 1.45 -32.81 -28.81
C GLN A 231 2.82 -32.33 -28.29
N GLN A 232 3.01 -32.23 -26.97
CA GLN A 232 4.19 -31.66 -26.31
C GLN A 232 4.56 -30.23 -26.78
N GLN A 233 3.58 -29.48 -27.27
CA GLN A 233 3.71 -28.09 -27.62
C GLN A 233 3.54 -27.25 -26.36
N GLY A 234 4.63 -26.63 -25.89
CA GLY A 234 4.58 -25.71 -24.75
C GLY A 234 3.85 -24.42 -25.10
N PHE A 235 3.00 -23.94 -24.18
CA PHE A 235 2.42 -22.60 -24.30
C PHE A 235 3.34 -21.55 -23.69
N GLU A 236 3.33 -20.35 -24.28
CA GLU A 236 3.93 -19.17 -23.66
C GLU A 236 3.14 -18.79 -22.40
N ILE A 237 3.80 -18.80 -21.24
CA ILE A 237 3.22 -18.30 -19.99
C ILE A 237 3.71 -16.87 -19.77
N THR A 238 2.75 -15.95 -19.72
CA THR A 238 2.97 -14.51 -19.51
C THR A 238 2.87 -14.09 -18.04
N ASP A 239 2.22 -14.90 -17.18
CA ASP A 239 2.14 -14.66 -15.74
C ASP A 239 3.52 -14.82 -15.08
N LYS A 240 3.93 -13.80 -14.31
CA LYS A 240 5.24 -13.73 -13.65
C LYS A 240 5.48 -14.87 -12.66
N ARG A 241 4.44 -15.42 -12.04
CA ARG A 241 4.51 -16.56 -11.08
C ARG A 241 5.12 -17.81 -11.70
N PHE A 242 4.98 -17.97 -13.02
CA PHE A 242 5.45 -19.15 -13.78
C PHE A 242 6.52 -18.78 -14.82
N SER A 243 7.23 -17.67 -14.62
CA SER A 243 8.18 -17.12 -15.59
C SER A 243 9.55 -17.81 -15.65
N SER A 244 9.83 -18.73 -14.73
CA SER A 244 11.12 -19.44 -14.66
C SER A 244 11.33 -20.42 -15.82
N ALA A 245 12.57 -20.85 -16.02
CA ALA A 245 12.88 -21.91 -16.98
C ALA A 245 12.21 -23.25 -16.58
N ALA A 246 12.15 -23.58 -15.29
CA ALA A 246 11.62 -24.85 -14.80
C ALA A 246 10.11 -25.03 -15.08
N TRP A 247 9.33 -23.95 -15.00
CA TRP A 247 7.91 -23.91 -15.40
C TRP A 247 7.70 -24.09 -16.91
N ARG A 248 8.68 -23.70 -17.73
CA ARG A 248 8.61 -23.82 -19.19
C ARG A 248 9.15 -25.14 -19.72
N SER A 249 10.18 -25.70 -19.08
CA SER A 249 10.81 -26.96 -19.49
C SER A 249 10.06 -28.20 -19.02
N ASN A 250 9.26 -28.10 -17.96
CA ASN A 250 8.42 -29.19 -17.46
C ASN A 250 7.02 -29.09 -18.08
N ALA A 251 6.69 -29.99 -19.02
CA ALA A 251 5.41 -29.98 -19.73
C ALA A 251 4.19 -30.12 -18.80
N TRP A 252 4.30 -30.88 -17.71
CA TRP A 252 3.24 -30.99 -16.71
C TRP A 252 3.06 -29.69 -15.91
N ALA A 253 4.16 -29.06 -15.49
CA ALA A 253 4.10 -27.78 -14.80
C ALA A 253 3.55 -26.66 -15.70
N ASN A 254 3.90 -26.66 -16.99
CA ASN A 254 3.35 -25.74 -17.99
C ASN A 254 1.83 -25.93 -18.15
N TYR A 255 1.38 -27.19 -18.33
CA TYR A 255 -0.05 -27.52 -18.40
C TYR A 255 -0.80 -27.10 -17.13
N LEU A 256 -0.26 -27.39 -15.95
CA LEU A 256 -0.87 -27.05 -14.67
C LEU A 256 -0.98 -25.53 -14.47
N ALA A 257 0.06 -24.78 -14.82
CA ALA A 257 0.06 -23.31 -14.78
C ALA A 257 -0.99 -22.72 -15.74
N GLN A 258 -1.06 -23.20 -16.99
CA GLN A 258 -2.06 -22.71 -17.95
C GLN A 258 -3.49 -23.10 -17.58
N SER A 259 -3.71 -24.34 -17.10
CA SER A 259 -5.01 -24.79 -16.60
C SER A 259 -5.48 -23.92 -15.44
N TYR A 260 -4.58 -23.60 -14.50
CA TYR A 260 -4.86 -22.63 -13.43
C TYR A 260 -5.22 -21.25 -13.99
N LEU A 261 -4.49 -20.71 -14.97
CA LEU A 261 -4.76 -19.38 -15.56
C LEU A 261 -6.11 -19.32 -16.28
N ILE A 262 -6.51 -20.39 -16.97
CA ILE A 262 -7.84 -20.51 -17.62
C ILE A 262 -8.95 -20.50 -16.55
N ASN A 263 -8.82 -21.33 -15.50
CA ASN A 263 -9.80 -21.39 -14.41
C ASN A 263 -9.87 -20.06 -13.62
N ALA A 264 -8.72 -19.41 -13.40
CA ALA A 264 -8.63 -18.08 -12.78
C ALA A 264 -9.37 -17.03 -13.60
N ARG A 265 -9.17 -16.99 -14.92
CA ARG A 265 -9.86 -16.06 -15.82
C ARG A 265 -11.36 -16.31 -15.83
N LEU A 266 -11.78 -17.58 -15.96
CA LEU A 266 -13.19 -17.98 -15.93
C LEU A 266 -13.92 -17.44 -14.69
N MET A 267 -13.34 -17.62 -13.51
CA MET A 267 -13.97 -17.16 -12.27
C MET A 267 -14.06 -15.63 -12.19
N LEU A 268 -13.03 -14.92 -12.68
CA LEU A 268 -13.05 -13.45 -12.73
C LEU A 268 -14.07 -12.93 -13.73
N GLU A 269 -14.19 -13.53 -14.92
CA GLU A 269 -15.22 -13.16 -15.90
C GLU A 269 -16.64 -13.46 -15.37
N MET A 270 -16.82 -14.57 -14.66
CA MET A 270 -18.09 -14.86 -13.98
C MET A 270 -18.43 -13.83 -12.90
N ALA A 271 -17.44 -13.24 -12.22
CA ALA A 271 -17.65 -12.13 -11.28
C ALA A 271 -18.22 -10.88 -11.97
N GLU A 272 -17.76 -10.58 -13.19
CA GLU A 272 -18.25 -9.45 -13.99
C GLU A 272 -19.71 -9.66 -14.44
N CYS A 273 -20.10 -10.90 -14.76
CA CYS A 273 -21.44 -11.28 -15.19
C CYS A 273 -22.48 -11.40 -14.06
N VAL A 274 -22.11 -11.16 -12.79
CA VAL A 274 -23.04 -11.16 -11.64
C VAL A 274 -24.02 -9.98 -11.76
N ASN A 275 -25.32 -10.22 -11.71
CA ASN A 275 -26.33 -9.16 -11.65
C ASN A 275 -26.48 -8.62 -10.22
N ALA A 276 -25.56 -7.73 -9.84
CA ALA A 276 -25.56 -7.01 -8.57
C ALA A 276 -25.05 -5.58 -8.75
N ASP A 277 -25.20 -4.75 -7.71
CA ASP A 277 -24.62 -3.40 -7.66
C ASP A 277 -23.08 -3.43 -7.71
N ALA A 278 -22.48 -2.28 -8.03
CA ALA A 278 -21.03 -2.17 -8.20
C ALA A 278 -20.21 -2.54 -6.94
N LYS A 279 -20.71 -2.25 -5.73
CA LYS A 279 -20.01 -2.56 -4.48
C LYS A 279 -20.04 -4.06 -4.20
N THR A 280 -21.17 -4.73 -4.47
CA THR A 280 -21.29 -6.19 -4.43
C THR A 280 -20.41 -6.87 -5.49
N LYS A 281 -20.37 -6.38 -6.74
CA LYS A 281 -19.45 -6.88 -7.77
C LYS A 281 -17.99 -6.80 -7.34
N THR A 282 -17.55 -5.66 -6.83
CA THR A 282 -16.18 -5.46 -6.34
C THR A 282 -15.83 -6.42 -5.19
N ARG A 283 -16.75 -6.62 -4.23
CA ARG A 283 -16.61 -7.61 -3.15
C ARG A 283 -16.39 -9.03 -3.66
N VAL A 284 -17.22 -9.44 -4.62
CA VAL A 284 -17.18 -10.78 -5.22
C VAL A 284 -15.88 -10.99 -6.00
N ARG A 285 -15.56 -10.07 -6.91
CA ARG A 285 -14.32 -10.09 -7.69
C ARG A 285 -13.10 -10.18 -6.78
N PHE A 286 -13.09 -9.40 -5.71
CA PHE A 286 -12.01 -9.44 -4.72
C PHE A 286 -11.93 -10.79 -3.99
N ALA A 287 -13.04 -11.34 -3.50
CA ALA A 287 -13.07 -12.64 -2.84
C ALA A 287 -12.57 -13.77 -3.77
N ILE A 288 -12.95 -13.72 -5.05
CA ILE A 288 -12.46 -14.65 -6.09
C ILE A 288 -10.95 -14.46 -6.30
N MET A 289 -10.44 -13.23 -6.38
CA MET A 289 -9.00 -12.97 -6.46
C MET A 289 -8.24 -13.58 -5.27
N GLN A 290 -8.74 -13.43 -4.04
CA GLN A 290 -8.12 -14.05 -2.86
C GLN A 290 -8.04 -15.59 -2.99
N TRP A 291 -9.13 -16.22 -3.45
CA TRP A 291 -9.20 -17.67 -3.59
C TRP A 291 -8.30 -18.19 -4.72
N VAL A 292 -8.39 -17.58 -5.90
CA VAL A 292 -7.52 -17.81 -7.06
C VAL A 292 -6.05 -17.74 -6.64
N ASP A 293 -5.63 -16.62 -6.06
CA ASP A 293 -4.23 -16.41 -5.68
C ASP A 293 -3.75 -17.40 -4.62
N SER A 294 -4.64 -17.85 -3.72
CA SER A 294 -4.30 -18.89 -2.73
C SER A 294 -4.06 -20.26 -3.34
N LEU A 295 -4.76 -20.59 -4.43
CA LEU A 295 -4.69 -21.89 -5.11
C LEU A 295 -3.66 -21.92 -6.25
N ALA A 296 -2.87 -20.87 -6.45
CA ALA A 296 -1.82 -20.84 -7.47
C ALA A 296 -0.86 -22.04 -7.31
N PRO A 297 -0.58 -22.83 -8.38
CA PRO A 297 0.33 -23.97 -8.33
C PRO A 297 1.75 -23.65 -7.81
N SER A 298 2.15 -22.38 -7.87
CA SER A 298 3.39 -21.88 -7.26
C SER A 298 3.44 -22.04 -5.74
N ASN A 299 2.30 -22.04 -5.05
CA ASN A 299 2.24 -21.92 -3.60
C ASN A 299 2.48 -23.25 -2.86
N PHE A 300 2.52 -24.38 -3.56
CA PHE A 300 2.64 -25.71 -2.98
C PHE A 300 3.90 -26.43 -3.49
N PHE A 301 4.64 -27.06 -2.56
CA PHE A 301 5.90 -27.75 -2.89
C PHE A 301 5.74 -28.84 -3.97
N VAL A 302 4.63 -29.58 -3.94
CA VAL A 302 4.34 -30.70 -4.85
C VAL A 302 4.07 -30.24 -6.29
N THR A 303 3.64 -28.99 -6.49
CA THR A 303 3.32 -28.43 -7.80
C THR A 303 4.30 -27.36 -8.28
N ASN A 304 5.27 -26.97 -7.45
CA ASN A 304 6.27 -25.94 -7.76
C ASN A 304 7.61 -26.57 -8.23
N PRO A 305 7.92 -26.58 -9.54
CA PRO A 305 9.17 -27.14 -10.05
C PRO A 305 10.41 -26.35 -9.63
N ASP A 306 10.32 -25.06 -9.31
CA ASP A 306 11.48 -24.31 -8.79
C ASP A 306 11.88 -24.80 -7.40
N ALA A 307 10.91 -25.06 -6.53
CA ALA A 307 11.15 -25.55 -5.17
C ALA A 307 11.72 -26.98 -5.21
N GLN A 308 11.21 -27.82 -6.12
CA GLN A 308 11.71 -29.17 -6.36
C GLN A 308 13.14 -29.16 -6.91
N GLN A 309 13.42 -28.30 -7.91
CA GLN A 309 14.78 -28.14 -8.43
C GLN A 309 15.73 -27.67 -7.33
N LYS A 310 15.34 -26.66 -6.54
CA LYS A 310 16.13 -26.16 -5.40
C LYS A 310 16.41 -27.24 -4.35
N LEU A 311 15.44 -28.13 -4.07
CA LEU A 311 15.63 -29.29 -3.18
C LEU A 311 16.73 -30.22 -3.72
N ILE A 312 16.68 -30.55 -5.02
CA ILE A 312 17.67 -31.41 -5.68
C ILE A 312 19.05 -30.75 -5.66
N ASP A 313 19.14 -29.49 -6.09
CA ASP A 313 20.38 -28.72 -6.18
C ASP A 313 21.09 -28.55 -4.82
N THR A 314 20.30 -28.42 -3.74
CA THR A 314 20.80 -28.25 -2.36
C THR A 314 20.85 -29.54 -1.54
N GLN A 315 20.56 -30.70 -2.15
CA GLN A 315 20.50 -32.01 -1.48
C GLN A 315 19.60 -32.01 -0.22
N GLY A 316 18.48 -31.28 -0.28
CA GLY A 316 17.49 -31.16 0.78
C GLY A 316 17.75 -30.06 1.82
N GLU A 317 18.85 -29.31 1.73
CA GLU A 317 19.14 -28.23 2.70
C GLU A 317 18.15 -27.07 2.60
N SER A 318 17.68 -26.75 1.38
CA SER A 318 16.63 -25.73 1.17
C SER A 318 15.36 -26.01 1.98
N LEU A 319 14.90 -27.27 2.03
CA LEU A 319 13.69 -27.63 2.75
C LEU A 319 13.89 -27.55 4.27
N LYS A 320 15.08 -27.90 4.79
CA LYS A 320 15.39 -27.71 6.22
C LYS A 320 15.39 -26.23 6.59
N MET A 321 16.03 -25.39 5.78
CA MET A 321 16.04 -23.94 5.95
C MET A 321 14.60 -23.39 5.88
N GLY A 322 13.79 -23.86 4.94
CA GLY A 322 12.40 -23.45 4.78
C GLY A 322 11.49 -23.81 5.96
N ILE A 323 11.66 -25.01 6.53
CA ILE A 323 10.99 -25.42 7.77
C ILE A 323 11.43 -24.57 8.95
N ASN A 324 12.73 -24.28 9.09
CA ASN A 324 13.26 -23.41 10.16
C ASN A 324 12.72 -21.98 10.04
N ASN A 325 12.65 -21.43 8.81
CA ASN A 325 12.05 -20.13 8.51
C ASN A 325 10.56 -20.11 8.92
N PHE A 326 9.78 -21.12 8.51
CA PHE A 326 8.37 -21.25 8.87
C PHE A 326 8.15 -21.35 10.39
N LEU A 327 8.94 -22.15 11.10
CA LEU A 327 8.85 -22.28 12.56
C LEU A 327 9.21 -20.97 13.29
N THR A 328 10.19 -20.22 12.76
CA THR A 328 10.57 -18.90 13.28
C THR A 328 9.43 -17.89 13.08
N ASP A 329 8.83 -17.85 11.90
CA ASP A 329 7.71 -16.94 11.59
C ASP A 329 6.42 -17.32 12.33
N LEU A 330 6.21 -18.61 12.60
CA LEU A 330 5.14 -19.09 13.48
C LEU A 330 5.32 -18.61 14.92
N GLN A 331 6.56 -18.59 15.44
CA GLN A 331 6.87 -18.01 16.76
C GLN A 331 6.71 -16.49 16.79
N LYS A 332 7.06 -15.78 15.70
CA LYS A 332 6.78 -14.33 15.54
C LYS A 332 5.28 -14.03 15.38
N GLY A 333 4.48 -15.00 14.96
CA GLY A 333 3.07 -14.80 14.64
C GLY A 333 2.83 -13.93 13.40
N ARG A 334 3.82 -13.81 12.49
CA ARG A 334 3.74 -13.13 11.18
C ARG A 334 4.86 -13.59 10.24
N ILE A 335 4.64 -13.44 8.94
CA ILE A 335 5.61 -13.77 7.87
C ILE A 335 6.75 -12.72 7.85
N SER A 336 8.00 -13.17 7.73
CA SER A 336 9.17 -12.31 7.56
C SER A 336 9.37 -11.93 6.09
N GLN A 337 8.98 -10.70 5.73
CA GLN A 337 9.12 -10.17 4.36
C GLN A 337 10.51 -9.59 4.06
N THR A 338 11.33 -9.32 5.09
CA THR A 338 12.67 -8.73 4.99
C THR A 338 13.56 -9.31 6.10
N ASP A 339 14.88 -9.20 5.94
CA ASP A 339 15.79 -9.30 7.08
C ASP A 339 15.59 -8.07 7.98
N GLU A 340 14.98 -8.28 9.15
CA GLU A 340 14.75 -7.26 10.17
C GLU A 340 16.00 -6.95 11.01
N THR A 341 17.01 -7.83 11.00
CA THR A 341 18.27 -7.62 11.72
C THR A 341 19.19 -6.65 11.00
N ALA A 342 18.95 -6.42 9.71
CA ALA A 342 19.68 -5.46 8.89
C ALA A 342 19.33 -3.98 9.19
N PHE A 343 18.26 -3.67 9.94
CA PHE A 343 17.77 -2.30 10.13
C PHE A 343 17.56 -1.91 11.60
N GLU A 344 18.03 -0.72 11.95
CA GLU A 344 17.86 -0.11 13.27
C GLU A 344 17.52 1.39 13.15
N ILE A 345 16.41 1.76 13.80
CA ILE A 345 15.82 3.11 13.76
C ILE A 345 16.72 4.11 14.52
N GLY A 346 17.24 5.08 13.77
CA GLY A 346 18.21 6.07 14.21
C GLY A 346 19.67 5.71 13.96
N VAL A 347 19.96 4.55 13.34
CA VAL A 347 21.32 4.12 12.99
C VAL A 347 21.49 4.04 11.47
N ASN A 348 20.64 3.28 10.79
CA ASN A 348 20.67 3.14 9.33
C ASN A 348 19.33 3.46 8.62
N VAL A 349 18.22 3.49 9.36
CA VAL A 349 16.91 4.02 8.95
C VAL A 349 16.55 5.20 9.84
N ALA A 350 15.79 6.20 9.37
CA ALA A 350 15.39 7.38 10.17
C ALA A 350 16.61 8.15 10.74
N ARG A 351 17.62 8.38 9.89
CA ARG A 351 18.93 8.93 10.28
C ARG A 351 19.23 10.32 9.72
N SER A 352 18.21 11.09 9.32
CA SER A 352 18.43 12.50 9.00
C SER A 352 18.68 13.30 10.29
N ASP A 353 19.83 13.97 10.36
CA ASP A 353 20.27 14.70 11.56
C ASP A 353 19.24 15.75 11.98
N GLY A 354 18.86 15.77 13.26
CA GLY A 354 17.82 16.64 13.79
C GLY A 354 17.62 16.47 15.29
N ALA A 355 16.59 17.10 15.83
CA ALA A 355 16.21 16.99 17.23
C ALA A 355 14.69 17.06 17.41
N VAL A 356 14.19 16.42 18.47
CA VAL A 356 12.87 16.71 19.03
C VAL A 356 12.92 18.09 19.68
N ILE A 357 12.04 19.01 19.29
CA ILE A 357 11.98 20.38 19.86
C ILE A 357 10.72 20.64 20.69
N PHE A 358 9.71 19.79 20.54
CA PHE A 358 8.45 19.80 21.29
C PHE A 358 7.96 18.37 21.42
N GLU A 359 7.29 18.06 22.52
CA GLU A 359 6.58 16.80 22.72
C GLU A 359 5.40 16.98 23.66
N ASN A 360 4.38 16.15 23.47
CA ASN A 360 3.27 15.96 24.40
C ASN A 360 2.89 14.46 24.42
N GLU A 361 1.82 14.12 25.12
CA GLU A 361 1.31 12.75 25.26
C GLU A 361 0.89 12.08 23.94
N TYR A 362 0.77 12.83 22.84
CA TYR A 362 0.33 12.34 21.52
C TYR A 362 1.47 12.24 20.48
N PHE A 363 2.43 13.16 20.48
CA PHE A 363 3.50 13.20 19.46
C PHE A 363 4.80 13.89 19.92
N GLN A 364 5.86 13.66 19.15
CA GLN A 364 7.10 14.44 19.18
C GLN A 364 7.23 15.25 17.89
N LEU A 365 7.57 16.53 17.98
CA LEU A 365 7.88 17.38 16.81
C LEU A 365 9.38 17.39 16.57
N LEU A 366 9.80 16.83 15.43
CA LEU A 366 11.17 16.87 14.97
C LEU A 366 11.44 18.17 14.20
N GLN A 367 12.64 18.73 14.35
CA GLN A 367 13.23 19.72 13.45
C GLN A 367 14.55 19.16 12.92
N TYR A 368 14.74 19.20 11.60
CA TYR A 368 15.95 18.69 10.95
C TYR A 368 17.04 19.76 10.81
N THR A 369 18.29 19.31 10.87
CA THR A 369 19.49 20.14 10.71
C THR A 369 19.59 20.64 9.28
N PRO A 370 19.70 21.96 9.02
CA PRO A 370 19.88 22.48 7.68
C PRO A 370 21.14 21.91 7.00
N LEU A 371 21.01 21.56 5.71
CA LEU A 371 22.12 21.07 4.87
C LEU A 371 22.59 22.12 3.83
N THR A 372 22.10 23.35 3.96
CA THR A 372 22.37 24.49 3.07
C THR A 372 22.64 25.75 3.90
N GLU A 373 23.43 26.71 3.37
CA GLU A 373 23.72 27.97 4.08
C GLU A 373 22.52 28.92 4.15
N GLN A 374 21.62 28.81 3.18
CA GLN A 374 20.35 29.51 3.10
C GLN A 374 19.21 28.51 2.99
N VAL A 375 18.06 28.86 3.54
CA VAL A 375 16.81 28.11 3.49
C VAL A 375 15.68 29.06 3.13
N SER A 376 14.59 28.53 2.59
CA SER A 376 13.37 29.32 2.39
C SER A 376 12.80 29.79 3.73
N GLU A 377 12.31 31.02 3.73
CA GLU A 377 11.75 31.75 4.88
C GLU A 377 10.62 30.99 5.58
N ARG A 378 9.66 30.47 4.81
CA ARG A 378 8.53 29.69 5.34
C ARG A 378 8.94 28.23 5.49
N PRO A 379 8.90 27.66 6.72
CA PRO A 379 9.26 26.27 6.94
C PRO A 379 8.23 25.31 6.32
N LEU A 380 8.64 24.04 6.18
CA LEU A 380 7.78 22.93 5.81
C LEU A 380 7.48 22.07 7.05
N LEU A 381 6.20 21.90 7.38
CA LEU A 381 5.72 20.91 8.36
C LEU A 381 5.19 19.66 7.65
N ILE A 382 5.72 18.50 8.01
CA ILE A 382 5.28 17.19 7.51
C ILE A 382 4.39 16.51 8.56
N VAL A 383 3.17 16.15 8.14
CA VAL A 383 2.19 15.35 8.87
C VAL A 383 2.10 13.96 8.19
N PRO A 384 2.90 12.98 8.63
CA PRO A 384 2.87 11.62 8.11
C PRO A 384 1.61 10.88 8.59
N PRO A 385 1.28 9.70 8.06
CA PRO A 385 0.23 8.87 8.63
C PRO A 385 0.57 8.43 10.06
N CYS A 386 -0.47 8.23 10.88
CA CYS A 386 -0.42 7.53 12.15
C CYS A 386 -0.62 6.00 12.00
N ILE A 387 -1.00 5.55 10.80
CA ILE A 387 -1.01 4.14 10.38
C ILE A 387 0.40 3.82 9.86
N ASN A 388 1.08 2.89 10.55
CA ASN A 388 2.54 2.72 10.53
C ASN A 388 3.29 4.01 10.92
N LYS A 389 4.62 3.94 10.95
CA LYS A 389 5.48 5.02 11.48
C LYS A 389 5.90 6.04 10.42
N TYR A 390 6.31 7.23 10.85
CA TYR A 390 6.66 8.31 9.93
C TYR A 390 7.85 8.00 9.00
N TYR A 391 8.76 7.12 9.43
CA TYR A 391 10.09 6.99 8.81
C TYR A 391 10.09 6.40 7.40
N ILE A 392 8.93 6.04 6.84
CA ILE A 392 8.77 5.85 5.41
C ILE A 392 9.16 7.08 4.58
N MET A 393 9.02 8.28 5.16
CA MET A 393 9.46 9.54 4.55
C MET A 393 10.94 9.86 4.81
N ASP A 394 11.59 9.11 5.71
CA ASP A 394 13.01 9.24 6.09
C ASP A 394 13.64 7.85 6.24
N LEU A 395 13.65 7.04 5.17
CA LEU A 395 14.19 5.68 5.20
C LEU A 395 15.74 5.71 5.31
N GLN A 396 16.44 5.45 4.22
CA GLN A 396 17.90 5.62 4.12
C GLN A 396 18.21 6.96 3.44
N PRO A 397 19.45 7.50 3.53
CA PRO A 397 19.80 8.80 2.95
C PRO A 397 19.50 8.94 1.44
N ASP A 398 19.51 7.82 0.72
CA ASP A 398 19.26 7.76 -0.72
C ASP A 398 17.77 7.76 -1.10
N ASN A 399 16.85 7.49 -0.16
CA ASN A 399 15.39 7.44 -0.38
C ASN A 399 14.61 8.17 0.73
N SER A 400 15.25 9.08 1.45
CA SER A 400 14.60 10.00 2.38
C SER A 400 14.06 11.23 1.65
N LEU A 401 12.73 11.40 1.68
CA LEU A 401 12.04 12.61 1.19
C LEU A 401 12.29 13.80 2.12
N VAL A 402 12.35 13.55 3.43
CA VAL A 402 12.77 14.54 4.44
C VAL A 402 14.14 15.13 4.08
N ARG A 403 15.14 14.27 3.89
CA ARG A 403 16.49 14.70 3.54
C ARG A 403 16.51 15.45 2.21
N HIS A 404 15.74 14.99 1.22
CA HIS A 404 15.63 15.70 -0.06
C HIS A 404 15.05 17.12 0.10
N ALA A 405 14.01 17.30 0.93
CA ALA A 405 13.45 18.62 1.22
C ALA A 405 14.44 19.55 1.95
N VAL A 406 15.24 19.01 2.87
CA VAL A 406 16.33 19.75 3.55
C VAL A 406 17.47 20.10 2.56
N GLU A 407 17.91 19.15 1.72
CA GLU A 407 18.91 19.38 0.66
C GLU A 407 18.40 20.40 -0.40
N ALA A 408 17.08 20.51 -0.59
CA ALA A 408 16.44 21.53 -1.43
C ALA A 408 16.30 22.91 -0.75
N GLY A 409 16.86 23.10 0.44
CA GLY A 409 16.89 24.38 1.15
C GLY A 409 15.59 24.73 1.88
N ASN A 410 14.95 23.78 2.54
CA ASN A 410 13.81 24.04 3.41
C ASN A 410 14.17 23.80 4.89
N THR A 411 13.66 24.64 5.80
CA THR A 411 13.60 24.26 7.22
C THR A 411 12.46 23.26 7.38
N VAL A 412 12.79 22.00 7.67
CA VAL A 412 11.80 20.91 7.75
C VAL A 412 11.51 20.54 9.20
N TYR A 413 10.21 20.45 9.51
CA TYR A 413 9.66 19.89 10.73
C TYR A 413 8.81 18.66 10.40
N LEU A 414 8.69 17.71 11.33
CA LEU A 414 7.90 16.49 11.14
C LEU A 414 7.23 16.02 12.43
N VAL A 415 5.97 15.62 12.33
CA VAL A 415 5.19 14.99 13.41
C VAL A 415 5.56 13.51 13.54
N SER A 416 6.17 13.12 14.67
CA SER A 416 6.38 11.73 15.05
C SER A 416 5.31 11.29 16.06
N TRP A 417 4.24 10.66 15.57
CA TRP A 417 3.15 10.10 16.38
C TRP A 417 3.66 9.15 17.48
N ARG A 418 3.02 9.19 18.66
CA ARG A 418 3.15 8.14 19.67
C ARG A 418 2.39 6.89 19.22
N ASN A 419 2.96 5.73 19.47
CA ASN A 419 2.29 4.45 19.27
C ASN A 419 1.26 4.22 20.39
N ALA A 420 0.00 3.91 20.07
CA ALA A 420 -1.06 3.87 21.07
C ALA A 420 -0.93 2.70 22.07
N ASP A 421 -1.02 3.03 23.35
CA ASP A 421 -1.10 2.10 24.47
C ASP A 421 -2.40 2.32 25.27
N GLU A 422 -2.63 1.54 26.33
CA GLU A 422 -3.87 1.64 27.13
C GLU A 422 -4.09 3.02 27.78
N SER A 423 -3.05 3.85 27.98
CA SER A 423 -3.24 5.24 28.44
C SER A 423 -3.84 6.14 27.36
N MET A 424 -3.80 5.72 26.10
CA MET A 424 -4.33 6.41 24.92
C MET A 424 -5.71 5.87 24.49
N ALA A 425 -6.29 4.92 25.23
CA ALA A 425 -7.49 4.17 24.83
C ALA A 425 -8.76 5.00 24.59
N GLN A 426 -8.87 6.21 25.17
CA GLN A 426 -10.03 7.10 24.99
C GLN A 426 -9.86 8.14 23.88
N ILE A 427 -8.67 8.23 23.28
CA ILE A 427 -8.33 9.33 22.37
C ILE A 427 -9.19 9.28 21.10
N THR A 428 -9.69 10.44 20.72
CA THR A 428 -10.65 10.67 19.64
C THR A 428 -9.94 11.23 18.39
N TRP A 429 -10.71 11.42 17.33
CA TRP A 429 -10.24 12.13 16.14
C TRP A 429 -9.94 13.62 16.43
N ASP A 430 -10.82 14.27 17.20
CA ASP A 430 -10.70 15.67 17.59
C ASP A 430 -9.40 15.94 18.37
N ASP A 431 -9.02 15.05 19.29
CA ASP A 431 -7.77 15.17 20.04
C ASP A 431 -6.53 15.12 19.11
N TYR A 432 -6.55 14.27 18.08
CA TYR A 432 -5.48 14.21 17.06
C TYR A 432 -5.48 15.46 16.17
N VAL A 433 -6.63 16.04 15.87
CA VAL A 433 -6.72 17.30 15.10
C VAL A 433 -6.20 18.47 15.93
N GLU A 434 -6.65 18.62 17.18
CA GLU A 434 -6.31 19.73 18.07
C GLU A 434 -4.88 19.62 18.62
N ASP A 435 -4.59 18.57 19.39
CA ASP A 435 -3.36 18.46 20.18
C ASP A 435 -2.18 17.82 19.44
N VAL A 436 -2.39 17.33 18.21
CA VAL A 436 -1.28 17.00 17.29
C VAL A 436 -1.19 17.99 16.14
N VAL A 437 -2.17 18.03 15.23
CA VAL A 437 -1.97 18.75 13.96
C VAL A 437 -2.00 20.26 14.12
N ILE A 438 -3.05 20.81 14.75
CA ILE A 438 -3.15 22.24 15.04
C ILE A 438 -2.00 22.67 15.96
N ARG A 439 -1.75 21.91 17.04
CA ARG A 439 -0.60 22.13 17.94
C ARG A 439 0.74 22.19 17.18
N ALA A 440 0.99 21.27 16.25
CA ALA A 440 2.23 21.26 15.46
C ALA A 440 2.35 22.49 14.56
N ILE A 441 1.26 22.92 13.91
CA ILE A 441 1.23 24.15 13.09
C ILE A 441 1.61 25.36 13.95
N HIS A 442 0.96 25.55 15.10
CA HIS A 442 1.25 26.66 16.02
C HIS A 442 2.68 26.63 16.57
N VAL A 443 3.19 25.46 16.95
CA VAL A 443 4.58 25.32 17.43
C VAL A 443 5.58 25.66 16.31
N VAL A 444 5.33 25.27 15.05
CA VAL A 444 6.22 25.63 13.93
C VAL A 444 6.16 27.12 13.60
N GLN A 445 4.98 27.76 13.63
CA GLN A 445 4.87 29.22 13.48
C GLN A 445 5.69 29.96 14.55
N ASP A 446 5.50 29.63 15.82
CA ASP A 446 6.21 30.27 16.95
C ASP A 446 7.71 29.92 17.00
N ALA A 447 8.11 28.72 16.56
CA ALA A 447 9.52 28.33 16.46
C ALA A 447 10.25 29.01 15.28
N SER A 448 9.55 29.31 14.18
CA SER A 448 10.13 29.96 13.00
C SER A 448 9.95 31.49 12.97
N GLY A 449 9.03 32.03 13.77
CA GLY A 449 8.61 33.43 13.71
C GLY A 449 7.78 33.79 12.47
N GLN A 450 7.24 32.79 11.76
CA GLN A 450 6.51 32.99 10.51
C GLN A 450 4.99 32.94 10.74
N GLU A 451 4.27 33.93 10.20
CA GLU A 451 2.80 33.95 10.23
C GLU A 451 2.18 32.80 9.43
N GLN A 452 2.85 32.34 8.38
CA GLN A 452 2.38 31.25 7.53
C GLN A 452 3.48 30.23 7.22
N ILE A 453 3.12 28.95 7.28
CA ILE A 453 4.02 27.83 7.00
C ILE A 453 3.55 27.04 5.79
N ASN A 454 4.41 26.24 5.17
CA ASN A 454 4.01 25.23 4.21
C ASN A 454 3.72 23.92 4.93
N VAL A 455 2.68 23.19 4.53
CA VAL A 455 2.31 21.92 5.16
C VAL A 455 2.21 20.79 4.14
N LEU A 456 2.57 19.58 4.56
CA LEU A 456 2.46 18.37 3.75
C LEU A 456 1.83 17.25 4.57
N GLY A 457 0.73 16.68 4.07
CA GLY A 457 0.09 15.50 4.64
C GLY A 457 0.23 14.28 3.73
N PHE A 458 0.54 13.12 4.31
CA PHE A 458 0.66 11.85 3.58
C PHE A 458 -0.36 10.82 4.10
N CYS A 459 -1.09 10.17 3.18
CA CYS A 459 -2.15 9.20 3.50
C CYS A 459 -3.16 9.78 4.52
N VAL A 460 -3.51 9.09 5.61
CA VAL A 460 -4.41 9.61 6.66
C VAL A 460 -3.89 10.89 7.32
N GLY A 461 -2.58 11.15 7.31
CA GLY A 461 -2.00 12.42 7.74
C GLY A 461 -2.45 13.60 6.87
N GLY A 462 -2.75 13.36 5.58
CA GLY A 462 -3.40 14.34 4.70
C GLY A 462 -4.86 14.60 5.04
N THR A 463 -5.62 13.55 5.40
CA THR A 463 -7.02 13.68 5.83
C THR A 463 -7.13 14.44 7.15
N LEU A 464 -6.29 14.10 8.15
CA LEU A 464 -6.16 14.83 9.42
C LEU A 464 -5.74 16.29 9.20
N LEU A 465 -4.75 16.53 8.34
CA LEU A 465 -4.29 17.88 8.01
C LEU A 465 -5.39 18.73 7.36
N SER A 466 -6.09 18.23 6.35
CA SER A 466 -7.21 18.97 5.75
C SER A 466 -8.33 19.25 6.75
N THR A 467 -8.62 18.32 7.67
CA THR A 467 -9.59 18.57 8.75
C THR A 467 -9.13 19.71 9.66
N ALA A 468 -7.86 19.68 10.10
CA ALA A 468 -7.25 20.73 10.91
C ALA A 468 -7.26 22.11 10.24
N LEU A 469 -7.00 22.18 8.92
CA LEU A 469 -7.07 23.44 8.17
C LEU A 469 -8.49 23.98 8.08
N ALA A 470 -9.51 23.13 7.94
CA ALA A 470 -10.91 23.55 7.97
C ALA A 470 -11.34 24.06 9.36
N VAL A 471 -10.90 23.41 10.46
CA VAL A 471 -11.10 23.90 11.84
C VAL A 471 -10.44 25.27 12.03
N LEU A 472 -9.18 25.42 11.63
CA LEU A 472 -8.47 26.70 11.72
C LEU A 472 -9.18 27.80 10.92
N LYS A 473 -9.64 27.51 9.70
CA LYS A 473 -10.40 28.47 8.88
C LYS A 473 -11.74 28.86 9.51
N ALA A 474 -12.47 27.92 10.13
CA ALA A 474 -13.70 28.22 10.87
C ALA A 474 -13.43 29.15 12.07
N ARG A 475 -12.29 28.97 12.76
CA ARG A 475 -11.80 29.83 13.86
C ARG A 475 -11.22 31.18 13.39
N GLY A 476 -11.14 31.42 12.08
CA GLY A 476 -10.58 32.64 11.50
C GLY A 476 -9.05 32.67 11.36
N GLU A 477 -8.37 31.55 11.64
CA GLU A 477 -6.92 31.41 11.54
C GLU A 477 -6.48 31.10 10.09
N SER A 478 -5.36 31.68 9.65
CA SER A 478 -4.83 31.54 8.29
C SER A 478 -3.33 31.19 8.28
N CYS A 479 -2.97 30.19 9.07
CA CYS A 479 -1.61 29.78 9.44
C CYS A 479 -0.78 29.10 8.33
N VAL A 480 -1.34 28.91 7.13
CA VAL A 480 -0.74 28.10 6.05
C VAL A 480 -0.68 28.87 4.74
N ALA A 481 0.51 28.84 4.12
CA ALA A 481 0.79 29.44 2.81
C ALA A 481 0.54 28.47 1.65
N SER A 482 0.80 27.17 1.82
CA SER A 482 0.51 26.15 0.81
C SER A 482 0.35 24.75 1.43
N LEU A 483 -0.42 23.89 0.74
CA LEU A 483 -0.73 22.52 1.15
C LEU A 483 -0.15 21.52 0.14
N THR A 484 0.48 20.44 0.62
CA THR A 484 0.81 19.26 -0.19
C THR A 484 0.02 18.06 0.34
N LEU A 485 -0.69 17.35 -0.54
CA LEU A 485 -1.37 16.09 -0.23
C LEU A 485 -0.71 14.97 -1.04
N LEU A 486 -0.12 13.99 -0.34
CA LEU A 486 0.48 12.81 -0.95
C LEU A 486 -0.45 11.60 -0.72
N THR A 487 -1.00 11.03 -1.79
CA THR A 487 -1.87 9.84 -1.79
C THR A 487 -2.84 9.84 -0.60
N ALA A 488 -3.58 10.94 -0.46
CA ALA A 488 -4.54 11.16 0.63
C ALA A 488 -5.95 11.24 0.05
N LEU A 489 -6.93 10.73 0.81
CA LEU A 489 -8.35 10.82 0.47
C LEU A 489 -9.01 11.94 1.29
N LEU A 490 -9.84 12.71 0.61
CA LEU A 490 -10.82 13.63 1.20
C LEU A 490 -12.25 13.19 0.84
N ASP A 491 -12.42 12.62 -0.36
CA ASP A 491 -13.64 11.98 -0.83
C ASP A 491 -13.45 10.46 -0.96
N PHE A 492 -14.14 9.72 -0.10
CA PHE A 492 -14.05 8.27 0.06
C PHE A 492 -15.15 7.50 -0.70
N SER A 493 -15.96 8.15 -1.56
CA SER A 493 -17.13 7.57 -2.28
C SER A 493 -16.83 6.30 -3.09
N ASP A 494 -15.58 6.17 -3.55
CA ASP A 494 -15.00 4.98 -4.14
C ASP A 494 -13.57 4.96 -3.61
N ASN A 495 -13.32 4.04 -2.67
CA ASN A 495 -12.02 3.83 -2.04
C ASN A 495 -11.41 2.47 -2.47
N GLY A 496 -11.90 1.91 -3.59
CA GLY A 496 -11.37 0.72 -4.22
C GLY A 496 -11.65 -0.56 -3.42
N VAL A 497 -10.60 -1.27 -3.05
CA VAL A 497 -10.73 -2.59 -2.41
C VAL A 497 -11.22 -2.48 -0.95
N LEU A 498 -10.99 -1.37 -0.27
CA LEU A 498 -11.37 -1.19 1.13
C LEU A 498 -12.90 -1.15 1.33
N ASP A 499 -13.66 -0.74 0.31
CA ASP A 499 -15.14 -0.82 0.27
C ASP A 499 -15.67 -2.26 0.40
N ALA A 500 -14.84 -3.26 0.08
CA ALA A 500 -15.19 -4.66 0.30
C ALA A 500 -15.21 -5.04 1.79
N TYR A 501 -14.44 -4.35 2.62
CA TYR A 501 -14.24 -4.65 4.04
C TYR A 501 -15.11 -3.82 4.99
N VAL A 502 -15.59 -2.65 4.56
CA VAL A 502 -16.35 -1.73 5.41
C VAL A 502 -17.86 -1.91 5.17
N ASP A 503 -18.58 -2.33 6.21
CA ASP A 503 -20.05 -2.34 6.27
C ASP A 503 -20.56 -1.84 7.64
N GLU A 504 -21.81 -1.38 7.63
CA GLU A 504 -22.51 -0.80 8.79
C GLU A 504 -22.49 -1.72 10.02
N GLN A 505 -22.70 -3.02 9.84
CA GLN A 505 -22.79 -3.95 10.96
C GLN A 505 -21.42 -4.16 11.61
N GLN A 506 -20.35 -4.26 10.81
CA GLN A 506 -18.98 -4.34 11.32
C GLN A 506 -18.55 -3.06 12.03
N VAL A 507 -18.86 -1.88 11.48
CA VAL A 507 -18.52 -0.60 12.11
C VAL A 507 -19.29 -0.44 13.43
N ALA A 508 -20.60 -0.68 13.45
CA ALA A 508 -21.41 -0.63 14.66
C ALA A 508 -20.93 -1.62 15.75
N MET A 509 -20.50 -2.84 15.38
CA MET A 509 -19.92 -3.79 16.31
C MET A 509 -18.57 -3.31 16.89
N ARG A 510 -17.71 -2.66 16.09
CA ARG A 510 -16.47 -2.04 16.60
C ARG A 510 -16.73 -0.81 17.46
N GLU A 511 -17.70 0.02 17.10
CA GLU A 511 -18.14 1.16 17.92
C GLU A 511 -18.66 0.68 19.28
N GLN A 512 -19.44 -0.40 19.31
CA GLN A 512 -19.92 -1.00 20.55
C GLN A 512 -18.80 -1.62 21.40
N SER A 513 -17.82 -2.29 20.80
CA SER A 513 -16.70 -2.88 21.55
C SER A 513 -15.72 -1.83 22.09
N MET A 514 -15.52 -0.73 21.36
CA MET A 514 -14.67 0.41 21.75
C MET A 514 -15.43 1.52 22.49
N ALA A 515 -16.71 1.32 22.85
CA ALA A 515 -17.55 2.32 23.50
C ALA A 515 -17.07 2.74 24.91
N LYS A 516 -16.15 1.98 25.51
CA LYS A 516 -15.45 2.31 26.77
C LYS A 516 -13.98 2.66 26.52
N GLY A 517 -13.64 3.09 25.31
CA GLY A 517 -12.29 3.15 24.79
C GLY A 517 -11.72 1.77 24.46
N GLY A 518 -10.49 1.78 23.95
CA GLY A 518 -9.67 0.60 23.67
C GLY A 518 -8.55 0.94 22.70
N VAL A 519 -7.75 -0.07 22.33
CA VAL A 519 -6.65 0.08 21.38
C VAL A 519 -6.82 -0.91 20.24
N VAL A 520 -6.87 -0.40 19.01
CA VAL A 520 -6.83 -1.21 17.79
C VAL A 520 -5.38 -1.61 17.56
N GLN A 521 -5.10 -2.91 17.63
CA GLN A 521 -3.74 -3.42 17.51
C GLN A 521 -3.25 -3.32 16.07
N GLY A 522 -2.01 -2.86 15.88
CA GLY A 522 -1.40 -2.67 14.56
C GLY A 522 -1.36 -3.94 13.71
N LYS A 523 -1.38 -5.11 14.35
CA LYS A 523 -1.53 -6.42 13.71
C LYS A 523 -2.84 -6.57 12.92
N GLU A 524 -3.96 -6.05 13.44
CA GLU A 524 -5.24 -6.09 12.73
C GLU A 524 -5.17 -5.28 11.43
N LEU A 525 -4.60 -4.08 11.52
CA LEU A 525 -4.42 -3.18 10.38
C LEU A 525 -3.46 -3.79 9.35
N ALA A 526 -2.30 -4.28 9.79
CA ALA A 526 -1.31 -4.92 8.93
C ALA A 526 -1.88 -6.13 8.18
N ASN A 527 -2.68 -6.96 8.84
CA ASN A 527 -3.36 -8.09 8.20
C ASN A 527 -4.37 -7.62 7.14
N ALA A 528 -5.17 -6.60 7.43
CA ALA A 528 -6.14 -6.04 6.48
C ALA A 528 -5.44 -5.42 5.24
N PHE A 529 -4.31 -4.72 5.42
CA PHE A 529 -3.52 -4.22 4.29
C PHE A 529 -2.82 -5.34 3.50
N ALA A 530 -2.32 -6.38 4.16
CA ALA A 530 -1.68 -7.52 3.48
C ALA A 530 -2.64 -8.26 2.53
N THR A 531 -3.92 -8.39 2.90
CA THR A 531 -4.95 -9.00 2.02
C THR A 531 -5.27 -8.18 0.77
N LEU A 532 -4.91 -6.89 0.69
CA LEU A 532 -5.09 -6.09 -0.54
C LEU A 532 -4.15 -6.52 -1.69
N ARG A 533 -3.05 -7.23 -1.36
CA ARG A 533 -2.08 -7.76 -2.34
C ARG A 533 -1.48 -9.13 -1.92
N PRO A 534 -2.25 -10.24 -1.97
CA PRO A 534 -1.80 -11.54 -1.48
C PRO A 534 -0.59 -12.10 -2.22
N ASN A 535 -0.57 -12.01 -3.56
CA ASN A 535 0.59 -12.47 -4.34
C ASN A 535 1.89 -11.76 -3.92
N ASP A 536 1.86 -10.42 -3.91
CA ASP A 536 3.04 -9.60 -3.69
C ASP A 536 3.53 -9.58 -2.24
N LEU A 537 2.60 -9.68 -1.27
CA LEU A 537 2.88 -9.53 0.17
C LEU A 537 2.85 -10.85 0.96
N VAL A 538 2.25 -11.92 0.44
CA VAL A 538 2.15 -13.21 1.13
C VAL A 538 2.83 -14.31 0.30
N TRP A 539 2.32 -14.62 -0.89
CA TRP A 539 2.71 -15.84 -1.60
C TRP A 539 4.16 -15.82 -2.11
N ASN A 540 4.66 -14.68 -2.58
CA ASN A 540 6.07 -14.56 -2.99
C ASN A 540 7.06 -14.91 -1.86
N TYR A 541 6.74 -14.59 -0.60
CA TYR A 541 7.55 -14.92 0.57
C TYR A 541 7.33 -16.35 1.05
N VAL A 542 6.11 -16.87 0.99
CA VAL A 542 5.83 -18.30 1.25
C VAL A 542 6.67 -19.18 0.31
N VAL A 543 6.69 -18.86 -0.99
CA VAL A 543 7.47 -19.60 -1.99
C VAL A 543 8.97 -19.47 -1.74
N SER A 544 9.49 -18.26 -1.57
CA SER A 544 10.93 -18.04 -1.41
C SER A 544 11.45 -18.53 -0.05
N ASN A 545 10.85 -18.07 1.06
CA ASN A 545 11.32 -18.39 2.40
C ASN A 545 11.05 -19.85 2.77
N TYR A 546 9.83 -20.37 2.53
CA TYR A 546 9.42 -21.66 3.09
C TYR A 546 9.61 -22.83 2.09
N LEU A 547 9.35 -22.63 0.79
CA LEU A 547 9.53 -23.71 -0.20
C LEU A 547 10.97 -23.81 -0.74
N LYS A 548 11.64 -22.67 -0.92
CA LYS A 548 13.01 -22.59 -1.46
C LYS A 548 14.10 -22.43 -0.39
N GLY A 549 13.72 -22.21 0.88
CA GLY A 549 14.64 -22.01 1.99
C GLY A 549 15.48 -20.74 1.91
N GLU A 550 15.06 -19.79 1.08
CA GLU A 550 15.79 -18.55 0.84
C GLU A 550 15.61 -17.61 2.05
N GLN A 551 16.58 -16.72 2.28
CA GLN A 551 16.44 -15.69 3.30
C GLN A 551 15.88 -14.43 2.67
N PRO A 552 14.91 -13.75 3.31
CA PRO A 552 14.32 -12.54 2.76
C PRO A 552 15.39 -11.45 2.66
N THR A 553 15.47 -10.77 1.52
CA THR A 553 16.47 -9.71 1.30
C THR A 553 16.19 -8.52 2.22
N ALA A 554 17.26 -7.89 2.72
CA ALA A 554 17.15 -6.64 3.49
C ALA A 554 16.54 -5.52 2.61
N PHE A 555 15.27 -5.18 2.87
CA PHE A 555 14.53 -4.14 2.16
C PHE A 555 13.80 -3.23 3.15
N ASP A 556 14.21 -1.97 3.17
CA ASP A 556 13.83 -0.95 4.17
C ASP A 556 12.32 -0.63 4.19
N LEU A 557 11.67 -0.63 3.02
CA LEU A 557 10.22 -0.46 2.88
C LEU A 557 9.44 -1.60 3.55
N LEU A 558 9.91 -2.85 3.44
CA LEU A 558 9.25 -4.00 4.07
C LEU A 558 9.53 -4.04 5.58
N TYR A 559 10.70 -3.54 6.01
CA TYR A 559 10.98 -3.32 7.43
C TYR A 559 9.99 -2.33 8.03
N TRP A 560 9.79 -1.17 7.38
CA TRP A 560 8.74 -0.22 7.74
C TRP A 560 7.34 -0.85 7.76
N ASN A 561 6.99 -1.65 6.76
CA ASN A 561 5.68 -2.30 6.68
C ASN A 561 5.43 -3.27 7.86
N SER A 562 6.50 -3.92 8.34
CA SER A 562 6.46 -4.85 9.48
C SER A 562 6.45 -4.18 10.87
N ASP A 563 6.75 -2.87 10.94
CA ASP A 563 6.82 -2.08 12.17
C ASP A 563 5.54 -1.27 12.40
N SER A 564 4.45 -2.00 12.59
CA SER A 564 3.09 -1.47 12.67
C SER A 564 2.83 -0.61 13.91
N THR A 565 1.83 0.26 13.82
CA THR A 565 1.35 1.10 14.93
C THR A 565 -0.06 0.71 15.36
N ASN A 566 -0.31 0.86 16.65
CA ASN A 566 -1.63 0.81 17.26
C ASN A 566 -2.35 2.15 17.09
N LEU A 567 -3.68 2.13 17.06
CA LEU A 567 -4.52 3.33 17.07
C LEU A 567 -5.49 3.33 18.25
N PRO A 568 -5.86 4.50 18.81
CA PRO A 568 -6.98 4.61 19.74
C PRO A 568 -8.29 4.13 19.10
N GLY A 569 -9.07 3.34 19.85
CA GLY A 569 -10.35 2.80 19.40
C GLY A 569 -11.34 3.87 18.93
N PRO A 570 -11.62 4.92 19.72
CA PRO A 570 -12.55 5.98 19.33
C PRO A 570 -12.11 6.74 18.08
N MET A 571 -10.83 7.12 17.97
CA MET A 571 -10.24 7.73 16.77
C MET A 571 -10.43 6.84 15.53
N PHE A 572 -10.14 5.55 15.62
CA PHE A 572 -10.28 4.61 14.51
C PHE A 572 -11.74 4.39 14.08
N CYS A 573 -12.66 4.23 15.04
CA CYS A 573 -14.09 4.08 14.78
C CYS A 573 -14.67 5.35 14.11
N TRP A 574 -14.31 6.54 14.61
CA TRP A 574 -14.68 7.81 13.99
C TRP A 574 -14.20 7.88 12.54
N TYR A 575 -12.95 7.49 12.28
CA TYR A 575 -12.38 7.50 10.92
C TYR A 575 -13.14 6.55 10.00
N LEU A 576 -13.35 5.29 10.39
CA LEU A 576 -14.14 4.34 9.58
C LEU A 576 -15.55 4.84 9.28
N ARG A 577 -16.28 5.37 10.28
CA ARG A 577 -17.66 5.83 10.05
C ARG A 577 -17.72 7.08 9.17
N ASN A 578 -17.02 8.14 9.56
CA ASN A 578 -17.18 9.46 8.93
C ASN A 578 -16.46 9.58 7.58
N THR A 579 -15.54 8.67 7.24
CA THR A 579 -14.89 8.63 5.92
C THR A 579 -15.31 7.40 5.10
N TYR A 580 -14.81 6.20 5.42
CA TYR A 580 -15.00 5.02 4.58
C TYR A 580 -16.45 4.52 4.45
N LEU A 581 -17.29 4.71 5.48
CA LEU A 581 -18.67 4.22 5.48
C LEU A 581 -19.68 5.27 5.01
N GLU A 582 -19.68 6.45 5.64
CA GLU A 582 -20.68 7.51 5.39
C GLU A 582 -20.18 8.64 4.49
N ASN A 583 -18.87 8.72 4.23
CA ASN A 583 -18.19 9.77 3.46
C ASN A 583 -18.64 11.21 3.78
N ARG A 584 -18.84 11.50 5.07
CA ARG A 584 -19.36 12.79 5.55
C ARG A 584 -18.31 13.89 5.55
N LEU A 585 -17.02 13.56 5.56
CA LEU A 585 -15.94 14.56 5.63
C LEU A 585 -15.88 15.48 4.40
N VAL A 586 -16.26 15.00 3.21
CA VAL A 586 -16.34 15.84 1.99
C VAL A 586 -17.60 16.73 1.98
N ASN A 587 -18.64 16.35 2.72
CA ASN A 587 -19.90 17.08 2.76
C ASN A 587 -19.81 18.27 3.74
N LYS A 588 -20.01 19.48 3.20
CA LYS A 588 -19.96 20.73 3.95
C LYS A 588 -20.91 20.75 5.16
N GLY A 589 -20.34 20.67 6.36
CA GLY A 589 -21.04 20.79 7.63
C GLY A 589 -21.68 19.51 8.18
N ASP A 590 -21.51 18.36 7.53
CA ASP A 590 -22.01 17.05 8.01
C ASP A 590 -21.18 16.51 9.18
N VAL A 591 -19.93 16.95 9.30
CA VAL A 591 -18.99 16.62 10.37
C VAL A 591 -18.79 17.83 11.28
N ILE A 592 -18.83 17.59 12.59
CA ILE A 592 -18.33 18.51 13.61
C ILE A 592 -17.02 17.91 14.13
N CYS A 593 -15.97 18.72 14.20
CA CYS A 593 -14.68 18.33 14.77
C CYS A 593 -14.05 19.56 15.46
N CYS A 594 -13.53 19.36 16.67
CA CYS A 594 -12.97 20.38 17.55
C CYS A 594 -13.93 21.56 17.80
N GLY A 595 -15.23 21.27 17.88
CA GLY A 595 -16.32 22.23 18.04
C GLY A 595 -16.83 22.87 16.74
N GLU A 596 -16.09 22.77 15.64
CA GLU A 596 -16.38 23.47 14.38
C GLU A 596 -17.05 22.58 13.34
N LYS A 597 -17.91 23.18 12.50
CA LYS A 597 -18.47 22.51 11.33
C LYS A 597 -17.46 22.47 10.21
N ILE A 598 -17.13 21.26 9.73
CA ILE A 598 -16.07 21.08 8.74
C ILE A 598 -16.57 21.43 7.33
N ASP A 599 -15.81 22.30 6.67
CA ASP A 599 -15.98 22.69 5.29
C ASP A 599 -14.62 22.70 4.59
N LEU A 600 -14.30 21.64 3.86
CA LEU A 600 -13.03 21.54 3.14
C LEU A 600 -12.90 22.61 2.03
N SER A 601 -14.02 23.14 1.52
CA SER A 601 -14.00 24.21 0.51
C SER A 601 -13.50 25.54 1.06
N SER A 602 -13.41 25.71 2.39
CA SER A 602 -12.76 26.86 3.03
C SER A 602 -11.23 26.88 2.86
N ILE A 603 -10.64 25.77 2.40
CA ILE A 603 -9.20 25.63 2.15
C ILE A 603 -8.88 26.26 0.78
N ASP A 604 -8.67 27.57 0.82
CA ASP A 604 -8.24 28.40 -0.32
C ASP A 604 -6.74 28.75 -0.20
N VAL A 605 -5.89 27.75 -0.46
CA VAL A 605 -4.43 27.92 -0.57
C VAL A 605 -3.89 27.14 -1.79
N PRO A 606 -2.75 27.55 -2.37
CA PRO A 606 -2.04 26.75 -3.36
C PRO A 606 -1.84 25.32 -2.85
N THR A 607 -2.32 24.34 -3.63
CA THR A 607 -2.35 22.94 -3.23
C THR A 607 -1.66 22.04 -4.26
N TYR A 608 -0.63 21.30 -3.86
CA TYR A 608 0.00 20.24 -4.64
C TYR A 608 -0.60 18.89 -4.25
N ILE A 609 -1.03 18.10 -5.24
CA ILE A 609 -1.73 16.83 -5.02
C ILE A 609 -1.03 15.77 -5.83
N LEU A 610 -0.44 14.80 -5.13
CA LEU A 610 0.18 13.63 -5.72
C LEU A 610 -0.73 12.42 -5.53
N SER A 611 -0.92 11.64 -6.60
CA SER A 611 -1.32 10.25 -6.46
C SER A 611 -0.43 9.31 -7.27
N CYS A 612 -0.62 8.00 -7.14
CA CYS A 612 0.19 6.96 -7.76
C CYS A 612 -0.68 6.07 -8.67
N ARG A 613 -0.27 5.87 -9.93
CA ARG A 613 -1.08 5.25 -10.99
C ARG A 613 -1.46 3.80 -10.70
N GLU A 614 -0.61 3.06 -10.00
CA GLU A 614 -0.85 1.67 -9.60
C GLU A 614 -1.18 1.56 -8.10
N ASP A 615 -1.70 2.63 -7.50
CA ASP A 615 -2.16 2.63 -6.11
C ASP A 615 -3.53 1.94 -5.98
N HIS A 616 -3.61 1.03 -5.01
CA HIS A 616 -4.80 0.24 -4.69
C HIS A 616 -5.27 0.46 -3.24
N ILE A 617 -4.52 1.26 -2.46
CA ILE A 617 -4.89 1.72 -1.12
C ILE A 617 -5.61 3.07 -1.23
N VAL A 618 -5.08 3.95 -2.08
CA VAL A 618 -5.68 5.23 -2.45
C VAL A 618 -5.75 5.31 -3.98
N PRO A 619 -6.82 4.79 -4.62
CA PRO A 619 -6.97 4.84 -6.07
C PRO A 619 -6.79 6.26 -6.61
N TRP A 620 -6.00 6.41 -7.68
CA TRP A 620 -5.63 7.75 -8.15
C TRP A 620 -6.81 8.58 -8.66
N THR A 621 -7.86 7.92 -9.17
CA THR A 621 -9.16 8.52 -9.52
C THR A 621 -9.89 9.08 -8.29
N ALA A 622 -9.81 8.40 -7.15
CA ALA A 622 -10.39 8.87 -5.89
C ALA A 622 -9.61 10.05 -5.28
N ALA A 623 -8.27 10.05 -5.41
CA ALA A 623 -7.44 11.20 -5.08
C ALA A 623 -7.68 12.39 -6.05
N PHE A 624 -7.93 12.12 -7.33
CA PHE A 624 -8.31 13.14 -8.32
C PHE A 624 -9.70 13.72 -8.07
N ARG A 625 -10.66 12.91 -7.62
CA ARG A 625 -11.98 13.38 -7.17
C ARG A 625 -11.87 14.19 -5.88
N SER A 626 -11.05 13.75 -4.93
CA SER A 626 -10.78 14.44 -3.65
C SER A 626 -10.32 15.88 -3.80
N GLN A 627 -9.71 16.27 -4.94
CA GLN A 627 -9.32 17.68 -5.14
C GLN A 627 -10.48 18.65 -5.35
N GLN A 628 -11.67 18.16 -5.73
CA GLN A 628 -12.89 18.96 -5.86
C GLN A 628 -13.39 19.47 -4.51
N ALA A 629 -12.95 18.88 -3.40
CA ALA A 629 -13.28 19.32 -2.04
C ALA A 629 -12.57 20.63 -1.64
N LEU A 630 -11.59 21.11 -2.42
CA LEU A 630 -10.72 22.24 -2.08
C LEU A 630 -10.90 23.39 -3.07
N SER A 631 -10.97 24.64 -2.60
CA SER A 631 -11.21 25.80 -3.47
C SER A 631 -9.95 26.32 -4.18
N GLY A 632 -8.81 26.32 -3.48
CA GLY A 632 -7.59 27.02 -3.95
C GLY A 632 -6.98 26.48 -5.25
N ASN A 633 -5.97 27.19 -5.77
CA ASN A 633 -5.24 26.79 -6.98
C ASN A 633 -4.56 25.42 -6.79
N LYS A 634 -4.90 24.46 -7.65
CA LYS A 634 -4.49 23.06 -7.52
C LYS A 634 -3.48 22.64 -8.60
N ARG A 635 -2.48 21.86 -8.22
CA ARG A 635 -1.57 21.14 -9.12
C ARG A 635 -1.69 19.64 -8.86
N PHE A 636 -2.30 18.90 -9.79
CA PHE A 636 -2.34 17.44 -9.72
C PHE A 636 -1.14 16.82 -10.45
N VAL A 637 -0.55 15.79 -9.85
CA VAL A 637 0.59 15.02 -10.38
C VAL A 637 0.35 13.54 -10.13
N LEU A 638 0.62 12.72 -11.14
CA LEU A 638 0.44 11.26 -11.07
C LEU A 638 1.79 10.56 -11.19
N ALA A 639 2.29 9.95 -10.13
CA ALA A 639 3.51 9.12 -10.19
C ALA A 639 3.21 7.73 -10.75
N ALA A 640 4.18 7.10 -11.43
CA ALA A 640 4.14 5.66 -11.73
C ALA A 640 4.40 4.81 -10.48
N SER A 641 4.13 3.49 -10.55
CA SER A 641 4.11 2.57 -9.40
C SER A 641 2.95 2.78 -8.42
N GLY A 642 2.85 1.89 -7.41
CA GLY A 642 1.82 1.94 -6.36
C GLY A 642 2.23 2.70 -5.10
N HIS A 643 1.28 2.83 -4.17
CA HIS A 643 1.30 3.67 -2.96
C HIS A 643 2.70 4.15 -2.50
N ILE A 644 3.49 3.25 -1.90
CA ILE A 644 4.81 3.63 -1.37
C ILE A 644 5.88 3.76 -2.45
N ALA A 645 5.88 2.89 -3.47
CA ALA A 645 6.95 2.84 -4.48
C ALA A 645 6.91 4.01 -5.48
N GLY A 646 5.75 4.66 -5.64
CA GLY A 646 5.58 5.91 -6.40
C GLY A 646 5.86 7.16 -5.55
N VAL A 647 5.36 7.22 -4.32
CA VAL A 647 5.63 8.33 -3.39
C VAL A 647 7.13 8.38 -3.03
N ILE A 648 7.72 7.26 -2.62
CA ILE A 648 9.14 7.17 -2.21
C ILE A 648 10.04 6.82 -3.41
N ASN A 649 9.92 7.62 -4.48
CA ASN A 649 10.75 7.50 -5.67
C ASN A 649 11.88 8.55 -5.66
N SER A 650 13.08 8.16 -5.22
CA SER A 650 14.20 9.10 -5.05
C SER A 650 14.63 9.81 -6.33
N ALA A 651 14.74 11.15 -6.25
CA ALA A 651 15.33 12.00 -7.29
C ALA A 651 16.75 11.57 -7.68
N LYS A 652 17.59 11.16 -6.72
CA LYS A 652 18.97 10.70 -6.96
C LYS A 652 19.02 9.41 -7.79
N LYS A 653 18.04 8.52 -7.63
CA LYS A 653 17.95 7.25 -8.37
C LYS A 653 17.33 7.41 -9.77
N ASN A 654 16.60 8.52 -9.99
CA ASN A 654 15.98 8.92 -11.26
C ASN A 654 15.27 7.77 -12.02
N LYS A 655 14.54 6.93 -11.28
CA LYS A 655 13.79 5.79 -11.84
C LYS A 655 12.35 6.20 -12.16
N ARG A 656 11.69 5.40 -13.01
CA ARG A 656 10.28 5.58 -13.40
C ARG A 656 10.05 6.94 -14.07
N ASN A 657 8.84 7.44 -13.93
CA ASN A 657 8.27 8.61 -14.58
C ASN A 657 7.07 9.09 -13.74
N PHE A 658 6.54 10.26 -14.10
CA PHE A 658 5.32 10.84 -13.57
C PHE A 658 4.60 11.62 -14.67
N TRP A 659 3.29 11.83 -14.54
CA TRP A 659 2.50 12.63 -15.45
C TRP A 659 2.12 13.95 -14.79
N ILE A 660 2.18 15.04 -15.55
CA ILE A 660 1.66 16.36 -15.17
C ILE A 660 0.78 16.91 -16.28
N ASN A 661 -0.13 17.83 -15.94
CA ASN A 661 -0.90 18.53 -16.94
C ASN A 661 -0.97 20.03 -16.58
N PRO A 662 -0.06 20.88 -17.11
CA PRO A 662 0.02 22.30 -16.75
C PRO A 662 -1.19 23.14 -17.20
N THR A 663 -2.01 22.60 -18.11
CA THR A 663 -3.09 23.33 -18.80
C THR A 663 -4.48 22.71 -18.59
N ALA A 664 -4.59 21.58 -17.88
CA ALA A 664 -5.88 20.92 -17.68
C ALA A 664 -6.78 21.67 -16.69
N ASP A 665 -8.06 21.69 -17.04
CA ASP A 665 -9.13 21.91 -16.10
C ASP A 665 -9.30 20.67 -15.19
N LEU A 666 -9.16 20.87 -13.88
CA LEU A 666 -9.34 19.82 -12.86
C LEU A 666 -10.82 19.60 -12.49
N ALA A 667 -11.75 20.34 -13.09
CA ALA A 667 -13.19 20.04 -13.05
C ALA A 667 -13.61 18.93 -14.05
N GLY A 668 -12.73 18.54 -14.99
CA GLY A 668 -12.94 17.41 -15.90
C GLY A 668 -12.85 16.04 -15.22
N SER A 669 -12.97 14.96 -16.00
CA SER A 669 -12.79 13.60 -15.49
C SER A 669 -11.30 13.22 -15.38
N SER A 670 -10.99 12.24 -14.53
CA SER A 670 -9.65 11.68 -14.38
C SER A 670 -9.07 11.17 -15.70
N GLU A 671 -9.91 10.60 -16.55
CA GLU A 671 -9.53 9.99 -17.83
C GLU A 671 -9.11 11.08 -18.82
N THR A 672 -9.91 12.13 -18.98
CA THR A 672 -9.56 13.28 -19.83
C THR A 672 -8.31 14.01 -19.33
N TRP A 673 -8.10 14.08 -18.01
CA TRP A 673 -6.86 14.62 -17.45
C TRP A 673 -5.64 13.79 -17.85
N LEU A 674 -5.73 12.46 -17.77
CA LEU A 674 -4.65 11.53 -18.10
C LEU A 674 -4.37 11.47 -19.61
N GLU A 675 -5.40 11.47 -20.45
CA GLU A 675 -5.29 11.50 -21.92
C GLU A 675 -4.53 12.72 -22.44
N SER A 676 -4.61 13.84 -21.73
CA SER A 676 -3.93 15.09 -22.07
C SER A 676 -2.67 15.38 -21.24
N ALA A 677 -2.27 14.47 -20.34
CA ALA A 677 -1.12 14.66 -19.47
C ALA A 677 0.23 14.35 -20.15
N GLU A 678 1.24 15.17 -19.85
CA GLU A 678 2.61 14.99 -20.30
C GLU A 678 3.35 14.00 -19.39
N GLU A 679 3.86 12.91 -19.97
CA GLU A 679 4.75 11.97 -19.26
C GLU A 679 6.18 12.53 -19.14
N ARG A 680 6.68 12.62 -17.92
CA ARG A 680 8.04 13.10 -17.61
C ARG A 680 8.87 11.99 -16.94
N PRO A 681 10.09 11.73 -17.42
CA PRO A 681 10.96 10.72 -16.83
C PRO A 681 11.49 11.16 -15.45
N GLY A 682 11.75 10.19 -14.58
CA GLY A 682 12.37 10.40 -13.28
C GLY A 682 11.38 10.54 -12.12
N SER A 683 11.81 11.29 -11.10
CA SER A 683 11.04 11.51 -9.88
C SER A 683 10.24 12.81 -9.90
N TRP A 684 8.99 12.72 -9.42
CA TRP A 684 8.12 13.87 -9.15
C TRP A 684 8.65 14.77 -8.02
N TRP A 685 9.61 14.32 -7.19
CA TRP A 685 10.17 15.14 -6.10
C TRP A 685 10.79 16.45 -6.62
N ASN A 686 11.41 16.42 -7.80
CA ASN A 686 11.97 17.62 -8.44
C ASN A 686 10.88 18.63 -8.84
N ASP A 687 9.71 18.15 -9.28
CA ASP A 687 8.55 18.97 -9.63
C ASP A 687 7.93 19.60 -8.37
N TRP A 688 7.75 18.78 -7.33
CA TRP A 688 7.26 19.22 -6.02
C TRP A 688 8.17 20.25 -5.35
N THR A 689 9.49 20.04 -5.33
CA THR A 689 10.42 21.00 -4.73
C THR A 689 10.46 22.33 -5.49
N ALA A 690 10.35 22.31 -6.82
CA ALA A 690 10.23 23.54 -7.62
C ALA A 690 8.92 24.29 -7.32
N TRP A 691 7.80 23.57 -7.17
CA TRP A 691 6.53 24.16 -6.76
C TRP A 691 6.57 24.69 -5.31
N LEU A 692 7.15 23.94 -4.37
CA LEU A 692 7.27 24.34 -2.97
C LEU A 692 8.11 25.62 -2.83
N LYS A 693 9.23 25.72 -3.56
CA LYS A 693 10.08 26.91 -3.60
C LYS A 693 9.32 28.17 -4.00
N ALA A 694 8.37 28.08 -4.94
CA ALA A 694 7.54 29.20 -5.36
C ALA A 694 6.55 29.68 -4.27
N ASN A 695 6.27 28.87 -3.25
CA ASN A 695 5.37 29.17 -2.14
C ASN A 695 6.12 29.49 -0.82
N ALA A 696 7.43 29.27 -0.77
CA ALA A 696 8.21 29.26 0.47
C ALA A 696 8.82 30.61 0.92
N GLY A 697 8.52 31.71 0.22
CA GLY A 697 9.00 33.05 0.59
C GLY A 697 10.40 33.36 0.08
N ALA A 698 11.09 34.30 0.72
CA ALA A 698 12.46 34.67 0.37
C ALA A 698 13.47 33.60 0.82
N ASP A 699 14.70 33.67 0.32
CA ASP A 699 15.82 32.93 0.91
C ASP A 699 16.40 33.69 2.09
N VAL A 700 16.48 33.02 3.24
CA VAL A 700 17.02 33.53 4.50
C VAL A 700 18.21 32.68 4.94
N LYS A 701 19.06 33.21 5.80
CA LYS A 701 20.17 32.44 6.37
C LYS A 701 19.63 31.26 7.19
N ALA A 702 20.22 30.07 7.00
CA ALA A 702 19.85 28.88 7.75
C ALA A 702 20.01 29.08 9.28
N PRO A 703 19.10 28.54 10.11
CA PRO A 703 19.21 28.65 11.56
C PRO A 703 20.43 27.91 12.08
N ASN A 704 21.33 28.62 12.77
CA ASN A 704 22.58 28.06 13.31
C ASN A 704 22.38 27.08 14.49
N LYS A 705 21.14 26.89 14.96
CA LYS A 705 20.75 26.01 16.08
C LYS A 705 19.36 25.45 15.82
N LEU A 706 19.11 24.25 16.31
CA LEU A 706 17.77 23.67 16.38
C LEU A 706 17.02 24.22 17.60
N GLY A 707 15.70 24.34 17.46
CA GLY A 707 14.81 24.87 18.47
C GLY A 707 14.95 26.38 18.71
N THR A 708 14.26 26.86 19.75
CA THR A 708 14.31 28.25 20.22
C THR A 708 14.60 28.31 21.72
N SER A 709 14.57 29.51 22.32
CA SER A 709 14.62 29.67 23.78
C SER A 709 13.43 29.01 24.50
N LYS A 710 12.27 28.94 23.82
CA LYS A 710 11.02 28.31 24.29
C LYS A 710 10.99 26.82 23.96
N TYR A 711 11.29 26.45 22.72
CA TYR A 711 11.30 25.06 22.23
C TYR A 711 12.74 24.54 22.16
N LYS A 712 13.31 24.20 23.31
CA LYS A 712 14.69 23.70 23.37
C LYS A 712 14.75 22.25 22.86
N PRO A 713 15.82 21.85 22.15
CA PRO A 713 16.08 20.45 21.82
C PRO A 713 16.00 19.55 23.05
N ILE A 714 15.17 18.51 22.98
CA ILE A 714 14.88 17.56 24.06
C ILE A 714 15.80 16.34 23.92
N GLU A 715 15.79 15.73 22.74
CA GLU A 715 16.60 14.57 22.36
C GLU A 715 16.90 14.61 20.85
N VAL A 716 17.88 13.83 20.40
CA VAL A 716 18.23 13.75 18.97
C VAL A 716 17.14 13.03 18.17
N ALA A 717 16.98 13.42 16.90
CA ALA A 717 16.21 12.62 15.95
C ALA A 717 16.80 11.19 15.89
N PRO A 718 15.97 10.14 15.69
CA PRO A 718 14.56 10.18 15.31
C PRO A 718 13.56 10.29 16.49
N GLY A 719 14.04 10.56 17.70
CA GLY A 719 13.21 10.56 18.91
C GLY A 719 12.91 9.14 19.44
N ARG A 720 12.20 9.06 20.56
CA ARG A 720 11.87 7.82 21.27
C ARG A 720 10.50 7.26 20.92
N TYR A 721 9.52 8.08 20.53
CA TYR A 721 8.16 7.59 20.21
C TYR A 721 8.15 6.63 19.02
N VAL A 722 8.92 6.93 17.97
CA VAL A 722 9.07 6.06 16.80
C VAL A 722 9.77 4.72 17.12
N LYS A 723 10.53 4.64 18.21
CA LYS A 723 11.20 3.41 18.65
C LYS A 723 10.29 2.48 19.47
N ALA A 724 9.10 2.93 19.87
CA ALA A 724 8.11 2.09 20.53
C ALA A 724 7.57 1.03 19.56
N ARG A 725 7.66 -0.25 19.93
CA ARG A 725 7.05 -1.36 19.20
C ARG A 725 5.58 -1.48 19.59
N ALA A 726 4.73 -1.94 18.67
CA ALA A 726 3.41 -2.46 19.06
C ALA A 726 3.61 -3.69 19.97
N ALA A 727 2.76 -3.83 20.99
CA ALA A 727 2.86 -4.84 22.03
C ALA A 727 2.33 -6.22 21.60
#